data_AF-A0A812W0K7-F1
#
_entry.id   AF-A0A812W0K7-F1
#
_cell.length_a   1.000
_cell.length_b   1.000
_cell.length_c   1.000
_cell.angle_alpha   90.00
_cell.angle_beta   90.00
_cell.angle_gamma   90.00
#
_symmetry.space_group_name_H-M   'P 1'
#
loop_
_entity.id
_entity.type
_entity.pdbx_description
1 polymer ?
#
loop_
_entity_poly.entity_id
_entity_poly.type
_entity_poly.pdbx_seq_one_letter_code
_entity_poly.pdbx_strand_id
1 'polypeptide(L)'
;MAPYVSHDNPTGLYRTTFNVPMENLQGRRVHLVFHAVGSAVMVWVDGQYVGYSQDSMTAAEFDITDALIGSQQAADKRGTSATAALLSEQHLPDRTEHVLVAMVPSWCDGSYLEDQDQWWLFGIHREVELHFVPEACRIADYQTRTFFNEDDDGILHVQCQLTGTAASNKVLKVTLYGEGSEILAAARATAPTKTGSTDDGPGWCVEAELRVPGVRKWSAEDPFLYTLQLELTEASDTSIQAERLRIGFRTVAIVDGQLCVNDRPIVVAGANVHEMHPTRGKAITTDDMLKDIEMLKRGNFNAVRNSHYPHHPRWYELCDEHGLYVVDEANIETHGFVENLAISLLACDQAWRQQFLHRFFNMFQRAKNHTCVIVWSLGNESGWGPNFAVGVESLHRWDPQQRPVQYEGATCGSDAVIFFGDGQGASSDIICPMYWSPPMILPPAASRARPVILCEYSHALGNSNGSLHSYWELFWSSAPEHRSIQGGFVWEWADGAVKVHKAQILDPNVKGKHQREAWLEGEYAYGGDFGKESGRQDRNFIVDGILFPDRTPHPAYQDFKRLQQPVEFQLKSQEGCSEGLLVRVNVKNRYTFRDLGHLSFSALAYDALGEKCPCTIRGDADMRGISPGESRELEVVMKTASPELQQCGQWLLLQACQTDGSQLIPEKFVIADVCFTVAAPKSETSKQPAGGMLCSGSLPPLLHMPAAGPATLERSGDKSVIKSATYTARFQGGTLTSLCGTDGLELLAKPGLQHHFTRATTDNDRCGTDFFVPWLIKVPLVRHFLDCYGFLSLAASWKIVGLDRLTASVTACEWSSSAEGPKLRVRENFSANGQLLLETCFEYVFEAHRVVVSVTVTPIGPLTGLATLPRVGVGLALSAKLSTMTWLGCGPGESYPDRKVASDWAVHKGDVDAQHVDYIVPSENGGKADVHWAAFTDRSFGHGLMLTYSCGDGEAQQDKPEDAASEKRPACTRGAQLSASRWTQEELERNSHRHKLPARQALSSRPVNVHLDTAHAGVGGVGEGGSRLWATANQFLVSPGHGSWTYSFTLKPIVSDSWLRSETC
;
A
#
# COMPACT_ATOMS: atom_id res chain seq x y z
N MET A 1 -19.60 -10.01 -28.62
CA MET A 1 -20.87 -10.29 -27.93
C MET A 1 -20.71 -11.59 -27.18
N ALA A 2 -20.95 -11.57 -25.87
CA ALA A 2 -20.98 -12.79 -25.07
C ALA A 2 -22.02 -13.78 -25.65
N PRO A 3 -21.75 -15.10 -25.65
CA PRO A 3 -20.61 -15.80 -25.04
C PRO A 3 -19.42 -16.04 -26.00
N TYR A 4 -19.38 -15.40 -27.17
CA TYR A 4 -18.38 -15.74 -28.19
C TYR A 4 -16.99 -15.17 -27.87
N VAL A 5 -15.94 -15.97 -28.10
CA VAL A 5 -14.53 -15.55 -28.03
C VAL A 5 -13.88 -15.49 -29.42
N SER A 6 -12.69 -14.89 -29.52
CA SER A 6 -11.94 -14.81 -30.79
C SER A 6 -11.71 -16.19 -31.42
N HIS A 7 -11.82 -16.28 -32.75
CA HIS A 7 -11.39 -17.48 -33.48
C HIS A 7 -9.87 -17.70 -33.40
N ASP A 8 -9.11 -16.61 -33.34
CA ASP A 8 -7.67 -16.65 -33.07
C ASP A 8 -7.47 -16.66 -31.54
N ASN A 9 -7.53 -17.85 -30.96
CA ASN A 9 -7.45 -18.09 -29.52
C ASN A 9 -6.19 -18.91 -29.18
N PRO A 10 -5.14 -18.28 -28.62
CA PRO A 10 -3.94 -18.99 -28.22
C PRO A 10 -4.28 -20.17 -27.31
N THR A 11 -3.68 -21.33 -27.57
CA THR A 11 -4.01 -22.57 -26.85
C THR A 11 -2.72 -23.29 -26.44
N GLY A 12 -2.55 -23.51 -25.14
CA GLY A 12 -1.48 -24.31 -24.58
C GLY A 12 -1.82 -25.80 -24.61
N LEU A 13 -0.90 -26.63 -25.10
CA LEU A 13 -0.99 -28.09 -25.04
C LEU A 13 0.08 -28.62 -24.09
N TYR A 14 -0.35 -29.13 -22.95
CA TYR A 14 0.51 -29.73 -21.94
C TYR A 14 0.42 -31.25 -22.07
N ARG A 15 1.58 -31.92 -22.05
CA ARG A 15 1.65 -33.38 -22.07
C ARG A 15 2.71 -33.85 -21.09
N THR A 16 2.34 -34.78 -20.23
CA THR A 16 3.27 -35.45 -19.33
C THR A 16 2.95 -36.95 -19.25
N THR A 17 3.90 -37.73 -18.76
CA THR A 17 3.66 -39.12 -18.34
C THR A 17 3.73 -39.22 -16.84
N PHE A 18 2.95 -40.13 -16.27
CA PHE A 18 2.93 -40.39 -14.84
C PHE A 18 2.71 -41.88 -14.59
N ASN A 19 3.15 -42.37 -13.43
CA ASN A 19 3.03 -43.77 -13.07
C ASN A 19 1.99 -43.95 -11.98
N VAL A 20 1.09 -44.92 -12.16
CA VAL A 20 0.15 -45.37 -11.12
C VAL A 20 0.31 -46.87 -10.92
N PRO A 21 0.98 -47.30 -9.83
CA PRO A 21 1.04 -48.73 -9.49
C PRO A 21 -0.35 -49.31 -9.30
N MET A 22 -0.63 -50.48 -9.90
CA MET A 22 -1.96 -51.13 -9.81
C MET A 22 -2.38 -51.46 -8.37
N GLU A 23 -1.42 -51.75 -7.49
CA GLU A 23 -1.66 -51.94 -6.06
C GLU A 23 -2.31 -50.70 -5.40
N ASN A 24 -2.03 -49.50 -5.90
CA ASN A 24 -2.64 -48.27 -5.41
C ASN A 24 -4.10 -48.09 -5.86
N LEU A 25 -4.58 -48.86 -6.84
CA LEU A 25 -5.97 -48.84 -7.31
C LEU A 25 -6.89 -49.78 -6.52
N GLN A 26 -6.33 -50.69 -5.70
CA GLN A 26 -7.13 -51.68 -4.99
C GLN A 26 -8.06 -51.00 -3.97
N GLY A 27 -9.38 -51.05 -4.24
CA GLY A 27 -10.41 -50.47 -3.38
C GLY A 27 -10.42 -48.94 -3.36
N ARG A 28 -9.75 -48.29 -4.32
CA ARG A 28 -9.63 -46.83 -4.42
C ARG A 28 -10.04 -46.34 -5.81
N ARG A 29 -10.53 -45.10 -5.86
CA ARG A 29 -10.69 -44.31 -7.08
C ARG A 29 -9.57 -43.29 -7.16
N VAL A 30 -9.21 -42.90 -8.38
CA VAL A 30 -8.14 -41.92 -8.63
C VAL A 30 -8.75 -40.69 -9.24
N HIS A 31 -8.61 -39.57 -8.53
CA HIS A 31 -9.05 -38.26 -8.98
C HIS A 31 -7.84 -37.41 -9.36
N LEU A 32 -7.90 -36.78 -10.53
CA LEU A 32 -6.92 -35.81 -11.01
C LEU A 32 -7.42 -34.40 -10.69
N VAL A 33 -6.65 -33.65 -9.92
CA VAL A 33 -7.01 -32.32 -9.44
C VAL A 33 -6.08 -31.29 -10.07
N PHE A 34 -6.66 -30.30 -10.74
CA PHE A 34 -5.96 -29.08 -11.14
C PHE A 34 -6.38 -27.96 -10.20
N HIS A 35 -5.46 -27.40 -9.42
CA HIS A 35 -5.80 -26.41 -8.38
C HIS A 35 -6.18 -25.03 -8.95
N ALA A 36 -5.71 -24.67 -10.14
CA ALA A 36 -6.13 -23.50 -10.91
C ALA A 36 -5.58 -23.56 -12.35
N VAL A 37 -6.43 -23.29 -13.34
CA VAL A 37 -6.05 -23.24 -14.76
C VAL A 37 -6.73 -22.07 -15.46
N GLY A 38 -5.94 -21.17 -16.02
CA GLY A 38 -6.45 -19.98 -16.73
C GLY A 38 -6.57 -20.23 -18.24
N SER A 39 -7.71 -20.05 -18.91
CA SER A 39 -9.06 -19.76 -18.37
C SER A 39 -10.00 -20.97 -18.33
N ALA A 40 -9.60 -22.07 -18.99
CA ALA A 40 -10.34 -23.33 -18.98
C ALA A 40 -9.39 -24.50 -19.27
N VAL A 41 -9.82 -25.73 -18.97
CA VAL A 41 -9.02 -26.93 -19.23
C VAL A 41 -9.88 -28.05 -19.82
N MET A 42 -9.36 -28.72 -20.85
CA MET A 42 -9.87 -29.98 -21.38
C MET A 42 -8.84 -31.07 -21.14
N VAL A 43 -9.27 -32.22 -20.63
CA VAL A 43 -8.36 -33.26 -20.12
C VAL A 43 -8.55 -34.58 -20.85
N TRP A 44 -7.44 -35.22 -21.21
CA TRP A 44 -7.38 -36.59 -21.69
C TRP A 44 -6.36 -37.42 -20.92
N VAL A 45 -6.71 -38.67 -20.64
CA VAL A 45 -5.81 -39.67 -20.08
C VAL A 45 -5.77 -40.87 -21.01
N ASP A 46 -4.58 -41.25 -21.45
CA ASP A 46 -4.36 -42.36 -22.40
C ASP A 46 -5.20 -42.26 -23.69
N GLY A 47 -5.40 -41.03 -24.15
CA GLY A 47 -6.18 -40.71 -25.34
C GLY A 47 -7.71 -40.71 -25.12
N GLN A 48 -8.19 -41.06 -23.93
CA GLN A 48 -9.60 -40.96 -23.56
C GLN A 48 -9.91 -39.57 -23.01
N TYR A 49 -10.97 -38.93 -23.50
CA TYR A 49 -11.44 -37.65 -22.98
C TYR A 49 -12.07 -37.85 -21.60
N VAL A 50 -11.63 -37.06 -20.63
CA VAL A 50 -12.07 -37.15 -19.23
C VAL A 50 -13.07 -36.05 -18.91
N GLY A 51 -12.81 -34.81 -19.31
CA GLY A 51 -13.70 -33.70 -18.96
C GLY A 51 -13.20 -32.31 -19.32
N TYR A 52 -13.99 -31.33 -18.90
CA TYR A 52 -13.81 -29.90 -19.10
C TYR A 52 -14.11 -29.14 -17.81
N SER A 53 -13.38 -28.05 -17.53
CA SER A 53 -13.70 -27.11 -16.45
C SER A 53 -13.34 -25.66 -16.82
N GLN A 54 -14.03 -24.72 -16.16
CA GLN A 54 -13.80 -23.27 -16.15
C GLN A 54 -13.61 -22.78 -14.70
N ASP A 55 -13.55 -21.46 -14.51
CA ASP A 55 -13.13 -20.74 -13.31
C ASP A 55 -11.63 -20.88 -13.08
N SER A 56 -10.90 -19.81 -13.43
CA SER A 56 -9.45 -19.85 -13.43
C SER A 56 -8.82 -19.96 -12.04
N MET A 57 -9.59 -19.76 -10.96
CA MET A 57 -9.05 -19.55 -9.60
C MET A 57 -9.55 -20.59 -8.57
N THR A 58 -10.41 -21.53 -8.99
CA THR A 58 -10.83 -22.66 -8.16
C THR A 58 -10.44 -24.00 -8.77
N ALA A 59 -10.42 -25.05 -7.94
CA ALA A 59 -9.90 -26.35 -8.35
C ALA A 59 -10.89 -27.11 -9.24
N ALA A 60 -10.37 -27.80 -10.26
CA ALA A 60 -11.11 -28.72 -11.11
C ALA A 60 -10.67 -30.17 -10.83
N GLU A 61 -11.63 -31.01 -10.43
CA GLU A 61 -11.39 -32.40 -10.06
C GLU A 61 -12.07 -33.36 -11.05
N PHE A 62 -11.30 -34.33 -11.55
CA PHE A 62 -11.76 -35.31 -12.54
C PHE A 62 -11.49 -36.74 -12.07
N ASP A 63 -12.51 -37.59 -12.04
CA ASP A 63 -12.31 -39.02 -11.79
C ASP A 63 -11.75 -39.71 -13.04
N ILE A 64 -10.50 -40.17 -12.96
CA ILE A 64 -9.78 -40.79 -14.07
C ILE A 64 -9.69 -42.33 -13.95
N THR A 65 -10.34 -42.92 -12.95
CA THR A 65 -10.20 -44.34 -12.60
C THR A 65 -10.44 -45.26 -13.81
N ASP A 66 -11.51 -45.02 -14.55
CA ASP A 66 -11.90 -45.86 -15.70
C ASP A 66 -10.94 -45.70 -16.89
N ALA A 67 -10.36 -44.51 -17.06
CA ALA A 67 -9.38 -44.23 -18.10
C ALA A 67 -8.05 -44.96 -17.85
N LEU A 68 -7.65 -45.10 -16.58
CA LEU A 68 -6.45 -45.85 -16.17
C LEU A 68 -6.61 -47.37 -16.40
N ILE A 69 -7.82 -47.89 -16.23
CA ILE A 69 -8.14 -49.32 -16.32
C ILE A 69 -8.42 -49.78 -17.77
N GLY A 70 -8.94 -48.89 -18.63
CA GLY A 70 -9.26 -49.20 -20.02
C GLY A 70 -10.73 -49.56 -20.26
N SER A 71 -11.33 -48.97 -21.30
CA SER A 71 -12.78 -48.95 -21.55
C SER A 71 -13.41 -50.31 -21.90
N GLN A 72 -12.64 -51.29 -22.40
CA GLN A 72 -13.14 -52.64 -22.67
C GLN A 72 -13.37 -53.48 -21.40
N GLN A 73 -12.66 -53.20 -20.30
CA GLN A 73 -12.84 -53.93 -19.04
C GLN A 73 -13.92 -53.30 -18.12
N ALA A 74 -14.18 -52.00 -18.27
CA ALA A 74 -15.21 -51.29 -17.50
C ALA A 74 -16.66 -51.63 -17.93
N ALA A 75 -16.88 -52.00 -19.20
CA ALA A 75 -18.22 -52.24 -19.73
C ALA A 75 -18.85 -53.59 -19.29
N ASP A 76 -18.03 -54.60 -18.98
CA ASP A 76 -18.48 -55.97 -18.69
C ASP A 76 -18.87 -56.22 -17.21
N LYS A 77 -18.70 -55.25 -16.31
CA LYS A 77 -18.84 -55.47 -14.84
C LYS A 77 -19.64 -54.40 -14.11
N ARG A 78 -20.71 -53.87 -14.70
CA ARG A 78 -21.70 -53.03 -13.97
C ARG A 78 -22.46 -53.90 -12.96
N GLY A 79 -21.91 -54.06 -11.75
CA GLY A 79 -22.55 -54.78 -10.65
C GLY A 79 -21.62 -55.23 -9.51
N THR A 80 -20.31 -55.25 -9.73
CA THR A 80 -19.28 -55.52 -8.71
C THR A 80 -18.13 -54.50 -8.87
N SER A 81 -17.42 -54.16 -7.78
CA SER A 81 -16.29 -53.21 -7.80
C SER A 81 -15.35 -53.54 -8.98
N ALA A 82 -15.26 -52.62 -9.94
CA ALA A 82 -14.50 -52.81 -11.17
C ALA A 82 -13.01 -53.02 -10.86
N THR A 83 -12.49 -52.34 -9.83
CA THR A 83 -11.10 -52.45 -9.35
C THR A 83 -10.81 -53.80 -8.67
N ALA A 84 -11.73 -54.32 -7.85
CA ALA A 84 -11.56 -55.60 -7.16
C ALA A 84 -11.64 -56.82 -8.09
N ALA A 85 -12.44 -56.75 -9.16
CA ALA A 85 -12.63 -57.84 -10.11
C ALA A 85 -11.55 -57.94 -11.20
N LEU A 86 -10.68 -56.94 -11.34
CA LEU A 86 -9.52 -56.97 -12.26
C LEU A 86 -8.36 -57.78 -11.69
N LEU A 87 -8.24 -57.84 -10.37
CA LEU A 87 -7.14 -58.53 -9.68
C LEU A 87 -7.36 -60.04 -9.50
N SER A 88 -8.56 -60.57 -9.81
CA SER A 88 -8.86 -62.00 -9.71
C SER A 88 -8.46 -62.82 -10.95
N GLU A 89 -8.09 -62.18 -12.07
CA GLU A 89 -7.68 -62.85 -13.31
C GLU A 89 -6.17 -62.71 -13.53
N GLN A 90 -5.47 -63.83 -13.71
CA GLN A 90 -4.01 -63.97 -13.76
C GLN A 90 -3.32 -63.35 -15.00
N HIS A 91 -3.94 -62.42 -15.72
CA HIS A 91 -3.33 -61.74 -16.88
C HIS A 91 -3.71 -60.26 -16.86
N LEU A 92 -2.98 -59.47 -16.07
CA LEU A 92 -3.02 -58.01 -16.15
C LEU A 92 -2.04 -57.51 -17.22
N PRO A 93 -2.39 -56.47 -18.00
CA PRO A 93 -1.41 -55.76 -18.83
C PRO A 93 -0.39 -55.03 -17.93
N ASP A 94 0.90 -55.14 -18.24
CA ASP A 94 2.08 -54.55 -17.55
C ASP A 94 2.12 -53.00 -17.53
N ARG A 95 1.02 -52.31 -17.83
CA ARG A 95 1.04 -50.87 -18.08
C ARG A 95 0.87 -50.08 -16.78
N THR A 96 1.97 -49.61 -16.22
CA THR A 96 2.00 -48.67 -15.07
C THR A 96 2.12 -47.20 -15.49
N GLU A 97 2.58 -46.94 -16.72
CA GLU A 97 2.77 -45.59 -17.26
C GLU A 97 1.55 -45.11 -18.06
N HIS A 98 1.05 -43.94 -17.68
CA HIS A 98 -0.10 -43.27 -18.27
C HIS A 98 0.31 -41.92 -18.86
N VAL A 99 -0.42 -41.47 -19.89
CA VAL A 99 -0.20 -40.19 -20.56
C VAL A 99 -1.33 -39.24 -20.21
N LEU A 100 -0.99 -38.08 -19.63
CA LEU A 100 -1.91 -36.96 -19.43
C LEU A 100 -1.71 -35.94 -20.55
N VAL A 101 -2.81 -35.50 -21.16
CA VAL A 101 -2.85 -34.35 -22.06
C VAL A 101 -3.87 -33.34 -21.52
N ALA A 102 -3.44 -32.09 -21.34
CA ALA A 102 -4.30 -30.98 -20.99
C ALA A 102 -4.24 -29.90 -22.07
N MET A 103 -5.40 -29.52 -22.60
CA MET A 103 -5.54 -28.42 -23.56
C MET A 103 -6.15 -27.21 -22.85
N VAL A 104 -5.46 -26.08 -22.91
CA VAL A 104 -5.79 -24.86 -22.17
C VAL A 104 -5.94 -23.70 -23.16
N PRO A 105 -7.16 -23.33 -23.56
CA PRO A 105 -7.37 -22.11 -24.33
C PRO A 105 -7.13 -20.87 -23.45
N SER A 106 -6.60 -19.80 -24.04
CA SER A 106 -6.48 -18.51 -23.36
C SER A 106 -7.86 -17.93 -23.03
N TRP A 107 -8.79 -17.97 -23.98
CA TRP A 107 -10.11 -17.38 -23.82
C TRP A 107 -11.23 -18.43 -23.82
N CYS A 108 -12.18 -18.32 -22.90
CA CYS A 108 -13.44 -19.07 -22.92
C CYS A 108 -14.61 -18.12 -22.56
N ASP A 109 -15.86 -18.62 -22.55
CA ASP A 109 -16.99 -17.78 -22.10
C ASP A 109 -16.86 -17.35 -20.64
N GLY A 110 -16.23 -18.17 -19.79
CA GLY A 110 -15.88 -17.80 -18.41
C GLY A 110 -14.98 -16.56 -18.31
N SER A 111 -14.19 -16.23 -19.34
CA SER A 111 -13.34 -15.03 -19.35
C SER A 111 -14.14 -13.72 -19.31
N TYR A 112 -15.42 -13.73 -19.68
CA TYR A 112 -16.30 -12.56 -19.52
C TYR A 112 -16.62 -12.25 -18.05
N LEU A 113 -16.32 -13.17 -17.11
CA LEU A 113 -16.46 -12.99 -15.66
C LEU A 113 -15.11 -12.82 -14.95
N GLU A 114 -14.01 -12.68 -15.70
CA GLU A 114 -12.64 -12.64 -15.16
C GLU A 114 -11.91 -11.39 -15.67
N ASP A 115 -12.61 -10.25 -15.63
CA ASP A 115 -12.17 -8.95 -16.18
C ASP A 115 -11.53 -8.05 -15.13
N GLN A 116 -10.76 -8.64 -14.21
CA GLN A 116 -10.01 -7.90 -13.20
C GLN A 116 -8.94 -7.00 -13.82
N ASP A 117 -8.66 -5.87 -13.19
CA ASP A 117 -7.53 -4.99 -13.51
C ASP A 117 -6.17 -5.63 -13.13
N GLN A 118 -5.72 -6.56 -13.99
CA GLN A 118 -4.50 -7.32 -13.80
C GLN A 118 -3.90 -7.76 -15.16
N TRP A 119 -2.76 -8.47 -15.11
CA TRP A 119 -2.26 -9.16 -16.29
C TRP A 119 -3.13 -10.35 -16.70
N TRP A 120 -3.52 -10.36 -17.98
CA TRP A 120 -4.13 -11.49 -18.66
C TRP A 120 -3.11 -12.61 -18.94
N LEU A 121 -2.88 -13.45 -17.94
CA LEU A 121 -2.00 -14.61 -18.00
C LEU A 121 -2.80 -15.92 -18.03
N PHE A 122 -2.34 -16.87 -18.84
CA PHE A 122 -3.02 -18.14 -19.09
C PHE A 122 -2.10 -19.34 -18.85
N GLY A 123 -2.69 -20.51 -18.64
CA GLY A 123 -1.98 -21.76 -18.38
C GLY A 123 -2.31 -22.37 -17.02
N ILE A 124 -1.67 -23.52 -16.76
CA ILE A 124 -1.71 -24.21 -15.47
C ILE A 124 -0.77 -23.48 -14.51
N HIS A 125 -1.33 -22.70 -13.57
CA HIS A 125 -0.55 -21.79 -12.72
C HIS A 125 -0.61 -22.12 -11.22
N ARG A 126 -1.35 -23.18 -10.83
CA ARG A 126 -1.22 -23.88 -9.55
C ARG A 126 -0.96 -25.38 -9.79
N GLU A 127 -0.80 -26.13 -8.72
CA GLU A 127 -0.41 -27.53 -8.68
C GLU A 127 -1.41 -28.45 -9.40
N VAL A 128 -0.91 -29.60 -9.84
CA VAL A 128 -1.70 -30.71 -10.38
C VAL A 128 -1.40 -31.96 -9.57
N GLU A 129 -2.43 -32.58 -9.00
CA GLU A 129 -2.29 -33.68 -8.04
C GLU A 129 -3.14 -34.90 -8.42
N LEU A 130 -2.73 -36.06 -7.91
CA LEU A 130 -3.52 -37.30 -7.95
C LEU A 130 -3.97 -37.66 -6.54
N HIS A 131 -5.28 -37.69 -6.33
CA HIS A 131 -5.89 -38.06 -5.05
C HIS A 131 -6.43 -39.50 -5.14
N PHE A 132 -6.00 -40.35 -4.21
CA PHE A 132 -6.42 -41.74 -4.11
C PHE A 132 -7.47 -41.88 -3.03
N VAL A 133 -8.73 -41.93 -3.42
CA VAL A 133 -9.85 -41.89 -2.47
C VAL A 133 -10.50 -43.27 -2.30
N PRO A 134 -10.96 -43.64 -1.09
CA PRO A 134 -11.65 -44.92 -0.91
C PRO A 134 -12.90 -45.05 -1.78
N GLU A 135 -13.07 -46.20 -2.45
CA GLU A 135 -14.20 -46.46 -3.34
C GLU A 135 -15.49 -46.82 -2.57
N ALA A 136 -15.36 -47.67 -1.55
CA ALA A 136 -16.52 -48.25 -0.85
C ALA A 136 -17.26 -47.24 0.06
N CYS A 137 -16.50 -46.42 0.78
CA CYS A 137 -17.02 -45.35 1.63
C CYS A 137 -15.91 -44.33 1.92
N ARG A 138 -16.20 -43.04 1.82
CA ARG A 138 -15.25 -41.96 2.14
C ARG A 138 -15.97 -40.74 2.70
N ILE A 139 -15.21 -39.87 3.37
CA ILE A 139 -15.61 -38.50 3.67
C ILE A 139 -15.65 -37.74 2.34
N ALA A 140 -16.83 -37.21 2.02
CA ALA A 140 -17.08 -36.43 0.80
C ALA A 140 -16.97 -34.93 1.06
N ASP A 141 -17.41 -34.48 2.24
CA ASP A 141 -17.33 -33.09 2.68
C ASP A 141 -17.42 -33.01 4.20
N TYR A 142 -16.93 -31.93 4.79
CA TYR A 142 -17.11 -31.62 6.20
C TYR A 142 -17.17 -30.12 6.44
N GLN A 143 -17.97 -29.74 7.43
CA GLN A 143 -18.17 -28.35 7.82
C GLN A 143 -18.08 -28.21 9.34
N THR A 144 -17.32 -27.21 9.78
CA THR A 144 -17.14 -26.89 11.20
C THR A 144 -17.84 -25.58 11.57
N ARG A 145 -18.37 -25.52 12.78
CA ARG A 145 -18.90 -24.30 13.39
C ARG A 145 -18.44 -24.21 14.84
N THR A 146 -17.89 -23.06 15.22
CA THR A 146 -17.54 -22.75 16.61
C THR A 146 -18.46 -21.68 17.19
N PHE A 147 -18.82 -21.82 18.46
CA PHE A 147 -19.53 -20.81 19.24
C PHE A 147 -19.23 -20.99 20.73
N PHE A 148 -19.72 -20.07 21.56
CA PHE A 148 -19.50 -20.08 23.01
C PHE A 148 -20.83 -20.22 23.74
N ASN A 149 -20.82 -20.90 24.89
CA ASN A 149 -21.96 -20.96 25.80
C ASN A 149 -21.91 -19.82 26.84
N GLU A 150 -22.85 -19.81 27.79
CA GLU A 150 -22.91 -18.77 28.85
C GLU A 150 -21.68 -18.78 29.79
N ASP A 151 -20.96 -19.91 29.90
CA ASP A 151 -19.75 -20.07 30.70
C ASP A 151 -18.47 -19.69 29.93
N ASP A 152 -18.60 -19.21 28.68
CA ASP A 152 -17.51 -18.97 27.72
C ASP A 152 -16.72 -20.24 27.32
N ASP A 153 -17.30 -21.42 27.53
CA ASP A 153 -16.76 -22.68 27.00
C ASP A 153 -16.95 -22.73 25.48
N GLY A 154 -15.94 -23.24 24.77
CA GLY A 154 -16.00 -23.43 23.33
C GLY A 154 -16.81 -24.66 22.96
N ILE A 155 -17.76 -24.51 22.04
CA ILE A 155 -18.48 -25.60 21.40
C ILE A 155 -18.04 -25.69 19.93
N LEU A 156 -17.62 -26.87 19.51
CA LEU A 156 -17.28 -27.20 18.13
C LEU A 156 -18.28 -28.22 17.60
N HIS A 157 -19.10 -27.81 16.65
CA HIS A 157 -19.99 -28.68 15.88
C HIS A 157 -19.32 -29.06 14.56
N VAL A 158 -19.36 -30.35 14.22
CA VAL A 158 -18.82 -30.91 12.99
C VAL A 158 -19.93 -31.66 12.28
N GLN A 159 -20.24 -31.23 11.07
CA GLN A 159 -21.11 -31.95 10.15
C GLN A 159 -20.23 -32.59 9.06
N CYS A 160 -20.42 -33.87 8.80
CA CYS A 160 -19.63 -34.64 7.85
C CYS A 160 -20.55 -35.40 6.89
N GLN A 161 -20.32 -35.23 5.59
CA GLN A 161 -21.02 -35.95 4.53
C GLN A 161 -20.17 -37.14 4.09
N LEU A 162 -20.77 -38.33 4.07
CA LEU A 162 -20.15 -39.56 3.60
C LEU A 162 -20.76 -39.98 2.25
N THR A 163 -19.93 -40.50 1.36
CA THR A 163 -20.34 -41.04 0.06
C THR A 163 -19.78 -42.44 -0.16
N GLY A 164 -20.37 -43.20 -1.10
CA GLY A 164 -20.04 -44.58 -1.41
C GLY A 164 -21.23 -45.53 -1.25
N THR A 165 -21.02 -46.83 -1.48
CA THR A 165 -22.09 -47.84 -1.39
C THR A 165 -22.17 -48.52 -0.03
N ALA A 166 -21.16 -48.34 0.83
CA ALA A 166 -21.01 -49.07 2.08
C ALA A 166 -20.91 -48.16 3.32
N ALA A 167 -21.54 -46.98 3.32
CA ALA A 167 -21.39 -46.04 4.44
C ALA A 167 -22.21 -46.39 5.70
N SER A 168 -23.25 -47.22 5.61
CA SER A 168 -24.04 -47.60 6.78
C SER A 168 -23.19 -48.30 7.86
N ASN A 169 -23.42 -47.92 9.12
CA ASN A 169 -22.69 -48.40 10.31
C ASN A 169 -21.19 -48.03 10.37
N LYS A 170 -20.68 -47.21 9.45
CA LYS A 170 -19.34 -46.62 9.61
C LYS A 170 -19.35 -45.59 10.73
N VAL A 171 -18.22 -45.45 11.41
CA VAL A 171 -18.09 -44.58 12.58
C VAL A 171 -17.15 -43.44 12.24
N LEU A 172 -17.60 -42.20 12.45
CA LEU A 172 -16.77 -41.02 12.44
C LEU A 172 -16.26 -40.76 13.86
N LYS A 173 -14.95 -40.77 14.06
CA LYS A 173 -14.30 -40.29 15.29
C LYS A 173 -13.84 -38.86 15.06
N VAL A 174 -14.20 -37.97 15.98
CA VAL A 174 -13.84 -36.56 15.93
C VAL A 174 -13.02 -36.26 17.18
N THR A 175 -11.75 -35.90 17.00
CA THR A 175 -10.83 -35.65 18.11
C THR A 175 -10.21 -34.27 17.96
N LEU A 176 -10.31 -33.46 19.01
CA LEU A 176 -9.68 -32.14 19.08
C LEU A 176 -8.46 -32.18 19.98
N TYR A 177 -7.35 -31.68 19.47
CA TYR A 177 -6.08 -31.60 20.17
C TYR A 177 -5.69 -30.15 20.48
N GLY A 178 -5.17 -29.95 21.69
CA GLY A 178 -4.61 -28.70 22.19
C GLY A 178 -3.12 -28.53 21.86
N GLU A 179 -2.44 -27.74 22.68
CA GLU A 179 -0.99 -27.55 22.57
C GLU A 179 -0.25 -28.85 22.93
N GLY A 180 0.85 -29.15 22.24
CA GLY A 180 1.64 -30.37 22.51
C GLY A 180 0.95 -31.70 22.16
N SER A 181 -0.13 -31.68 21.36
CA SER A 181 -0.91 -32.88 20.95
C SER A 181 -1.71 -33.56 22.08
N GLU A 182 -2.07 -32.83 23.14
CA GLU A 182 -3.00 -33.35 24.15
C GLU A 182 -4.43 -33.44 23.61
N ILE A 183 -5.19 -34.47 23.98
CA ILE A 183 -6.61 -34.59 23.60
C ILE A 183 -7.45 -33.77 24.56
N LEU A 184 -8.14 -32.75 24.03
CA LEU A 184 -9.02 -31.88 24.81
C LEU A 184 -10.47 -32.38 24.83
N ALA A 185 -10.94 -32.89 23.69
CA ALA A 185 -12.28 -33.44 23.55
C ALA A 185 -12.31 -34.49 22.43
N ALA A 186 -13.20 -35.47 22.55
CA ALA A 186 -13.44 -36.46 21.51
C ALA A 186 -14.92 -36.88 21.47
N ALA A 187 -15.43 -37.14 20.28
CA ALA A 187 -16.78 -37.61 20.02
C ALA A 187 -16.76 -38.72 18.97
N ARG A 188 -17.83 -39.54 18.95
CA ARG A 188 -18.04 -40.58 17.95
C ARG A 188 -19.47 -40.48 17.44
N ALA A 189 -19.64 -40.62 16.14
CA ALA A 189 -20.95 -40.58 15.52
C ALA A 189 -21.05 -41.65 14.43
N THR A 190 -22.15 -42.39 14.42
CA THR A 190 -22.33 -43.55 13.52
C THR A 190 -23.24 -43.17 12.36
N ALA A 191 -22.83 -43.52 11.15
CA ALA A 191 -23.62 -43.30 9.95
C ALA A 191 -24.92 -44.11 9.99
N PRO A 192 -26.08 -43.49 9.69
CA PRO A 192 -27.37 -44.15 9.81
C PRO A 192 -27.53 -45.33 8.84
N THR A 193 -28.36 -46.29 9.23
CA THR A 193 -28.79 -47.38 8.34
C THR A 193 -29.92 -46.87 7.45
N LYS A 194 -29.73 -46.92 6.11
CA LYS A 194 -30.82 -46.65 5.17
C LYS A 194 -31.64 -47.94 4.98
N THR A 195 -32.87 -47.98 5.50
CA THR A 195 -33.80 -49.10 5.31
C THR A 195 -34.87 -48.73 4.29
N GLY A 196 -34.70 -49.16 3.03
CA GLY A 196 -35.69 -49.00 1.96
C GLY A 196 -35.08 -48.56 0.63
N SER A 197 -35.60 -49.11 -0.49
CA SER A 197 -35.26 -48.64 -1.84
C SER A 197 -36.18 -47.49 -2.24
N THR A 198 -35.70 -46.25 -2.11
CA THR A 198 -36.14 -45.14 -2.97
C THR A 198 -35.05 -44.07 -2.97
N ASP A 199 -34.59 -43.78 -4.19
CA ASP A 199 -34.00 -42.55 -4.70
C ASP A 199 -32.70 -42.01 -4.08
N ASP A 200 -31.64 -42.05 -4.90
CA ASP A 200 -30.55 -41.10 -5.21
C ASP A 200 -30.45 -39.76 -4.44
N GLY A 201 -30.72 -39.74 -3.13
CA GLY A 201 -30.47 -38.60 -2.25
C GLY A 201 -28.99 -38.48 -1.85
N PRO A 202 -28.53 -37.27 -1.46
CA PRO A 202 -27.12 -36.96 -1.23
C PRO A 202 -26.60 -37.71 0.01
N GLY A 203 -25.70 -38.68 -0.19
CA GLY A 203 -24.84 -39.26 0.86
C GLY A 203 -25.49 -39.72 2.18
N TRP A 204 -24.66 -39.88 3.22
CA TRP A 204 -25.04 -40.01 4.63
C TRP A 204 -24.46 -38.83 5.40
N CYS A 205 -25.28 -38.13 6.17
CA CYS A 205 -24.82 -37.05 7.05
C CYS A 205 -24.57 -37.58 8.46
N VAL A 206 -23.44 -37.23 9.05
CA VAL A 206 -23.05 -37.57 10.42
C VAL A 206 -22.64 -36.29 11.13
N GLU A 207 -23.13 -36.11 12.36
CA GLU A 207 -22.85 -34.92 13.17
C GLU A 207 -22.22 -35.29 14.50
N ALA A 208 -21.27 -34.48 14.94
CA ALA A 208 -20.63 -34.61 16.24
C ALA A 208 -20.46 -33.22 16.88
N GLU A 209 -20.53 -33.18 18.21
CA GLU A 209 -20.31 -31.97 18.99
C GLU A 209 -19.22 -32.23 20.04
N LEU A 210 -18.33 -31.27 20.20
CA LEU A 210 -17.29 -31.25 21.22
C LEU A 210 -17.46 -30.01 22.09
N ARG A 211 -17.45 -30.20 23.42
CA ARG A 211 -17.40 -29.11 24.41
C ARG A 211 -15.99 -29.03 24.99
N VAL A 212 -15.42 -27.84 24.98
CA VAL A 212 -14.03 -27.58 25.39
C VAL A 212 -14.03 -26.43 26.40
N PRO A 213 -13.76 -26.70 27.69
CA PRO A 213 -13.74 -25.65 28.69
C PRO A 213 -12.55 -24.70 28.51
N GLY A 214 -12.76 -23.40 28.73
CA GLY A 214 -11.68 -22.39 28.78
C GLY A 214 -10.85 -22.27 27.51
N VAL A 215 -11.49 -22.27 26.33
CA VAL A 215 -10.79 -22.17 25.04
C VAL A 215 -10.03 -20.85 24.91
N ARG A 216 -8.85 -20.91 24.28
CA ARG A 216 -8.14 -19.72 23.81
C ARG A 216 -8.73 -19.33 22.45
N LYS A 217 -9.41 -18.18 22.42
CA LYS A 217 -10.09 -17.67 21.24
C LYS A 217 -9.09 -17.23 20.18
N TRP A 218 -9.42 -17.45 18.92
CA TRP A 218 -8.63 -16.97 17.79
C TRP A 218 -9.00 -15.52 17.46
N SER A 219 -7.99 -14.72 17.12
CA SER A 219 -8.11 -13.39 16.52
C SER A 219 -6.85 -13.08 15.69
N ALA A 220 -6.85 -11.98 14.92
CA ALA A 220 -5.63 -11.53 14.24
C ALA A 220 -4.49 -11.09 15.19
N GLU A 221 -4.82 -10.80 16.46
CA GLU A 221 -3.86 -10.41 17.52
C GLU A 221 -3.30 -11.63 18.28
N ASP A 222 -4.09 -12.69 18.36
CA ASP A 222 -3.76 -13.96 19.00
C ASP A 222 -4.28 -15.15 18.15
N PRO A 223 -3.51 -15.63 17.16
CA PRO A 223 -3.97 -16.63 16.20
C PRO A 223 -3.85 -18.06 16.73
N PHE A 224 -4.40 -18.34 17.92
CA PHE A 224 -4.32 -19.68 18.50
C PHE A 224 -5.17 -20.69 17.71
N LEU A 225 -4.56 -21.82 17.33
CA LEU A 225 -5.18 -22.86 16.53
C LEU A 225 -5.06 -24.24 17.20
N TYR A 226 -6.19 -24.93 17.26
CA TYR A 226 -6.31 -26.33 17.65
C TYR A 226 -6.13 -27.25 16.43
N THR A 227 -5.82 -28.53 16.67
CA THR A 227 -5.87 -29.55 15.60
C THR A 227 -7.15 -30.36 15.73
N LEU A 228 -7.98 -30.39 14.69
CA LEU A 228 -9.11 -31.30 14.59
C LEU A 228 -8.75 -32.48 13.67
N GLN A 229 -8.97 -33.69 14.15
CA GLN A 229 -8.83 -34.92 13.37
C GLN A 229 -10.21 -35.57 13.19
N LEU A 230 -10.54 -35.90 11.94
CA LEU A 230 -11.73 -36.64 11.55
C LEU A 230 -11.27 -38.00 11.06
N GLU A 231 -11.60 -39.07 11.76
CA GLU A 231 -11.23 -40.43 11.36
C GLU A 231 -12.48 -41.26 11.07
N LEU A 232 -12.67 -41.65 9.80
CA LEU A 232 -13.71 -42.57 9.39
C LEU A 232 -13.20 -44.01 9.56
N THR A 233 -13.93 -44.81 10.34
CA THR A 233 -13.57 -46.20 10.63
C THR A 233 -14.70 -47.18 10.33
N GLU A 234 -14.30 -48.43 10.16
CA GLU A 234 -15.19 -49.58 10.34
C GLU A 234 -15.78 -49.61 11.75
N ALA A 235 -16.87 -50.35 11.92
CA ALA A 235 -17.40 -50.67 13.25
C ALA A 235 -16.39 -51.47 14.11
N SER A 236 -15.43 -52.15 13.48
CA SER A 236 -14.29 -52.84 14.12
C SER A 236 -13.13 -51.92 14.49
N ASP A 237 -13.29 -50.59 14.37
CA ASP A 237 -12.24 -49.59 14.61
C ASP A 237 -11.07 -49.60 13.63
N THR A 238 -11.21 -50.27 12.48
CA THR A 238 -10.24 -50.21 11.39
C THR A 238 -10.38 -48.91 10.60
N SER A 239 -9.28 -48.15 10.45
CA SER A 239 -9.28 -46.85 9.77
C SER A 239 -9.51 -46.99 8.26
N ILE A 240 -10.38 -46.15 7.70
CA ILE A 240 -10.70 -46.06 6.26
C ILE A 240 -10.07 -44.81 5.67
N GLN A 241 -10.28 -43.68 6.32
CA GLN A 241 -9.79 -42.37 5.91
C GLN A 241 -9.63 -41.49 7.16
N ALA A 242 -8.63 -40.62 7.15
CA ALA A 242 -8.48 -39.60 8.16
C ALA A 242 -8.20 -38.25 7.50
N GLU A 243 -8.88 -37.20 7.97
CA GLU A 243 -8.66 -35.82 7.59
C GLU A 243 -8.17 -35.02 8.80
N ARG A 244 -7.33 -34.02 8.55
CA ARG A 244 -6.79 -33.14 9.59
C ARG A 244 -6.92 -31.69 9.17
N LEU A 245 -7.41 -30.86 10.07
CA LEU A 245 -7.53 -29.42 9.87
C LEU A 245 -7.15 -28.64 11.13
N ARG A 246 -6.77 -27.38 10.92
CA ARG A 246 -6.48 -26.41 11.99
C ARG A 246 -7.72 -25.55 12.19
N ILE A 247 -8.16 -25.38 13.43
CA ILE A 247 -9.38 -24.62 13.78
C ILE A 247 -9.08 -23.67 14.92
N GLY A 248 -9.52 -22.42 14.80
CA GLY A 248 -9.58 -21.47 15.91
C GLY A 248 -11.01 -21.25 16.38
N PHE A 249 -11.22 -21.16 17.69
CA PHE A 249 -12.53 -20.82 18.24
C PHE A 249 -12.76 -19.31 18.12
N ARG A 250 -13.76 -18.91 17.33
CA ARG A 250 -14.18 -17.51 17.22
C ARG A 250 -15.65 -17.35 16.85
N THR A 251 -16.20 -16.19 17.11
CA THR A 251 -17.49 -15.73 16.55
C THR A 251 -17.27 -14.53 15.65
N VAL A 252 -18.13 -14.40 14.62
CA VAL A 252 -18.20 -13.22 13.75
C VAL A 252 -19.66 -12.83 13.61
N ALA A 253 -19.98 -11.58 13.86
CA ALA A 253 -21.35 -11.06 13.73
C ALA A 253 -21.34 -9.55 13.50
N ILE A 254 -22.43 -9.01 12.94
CA ILE A 254 -22.70 -7.57 12.99
C ILE A 254 -23.58 -7.30 14.21
N VAL A 255 -23.09 -6.48 15.13
CA VAL A 255 -23.78 -6.08 16.36
C VAL A 255 -23.82 -4.56 16.43
N ASP A 256 -25.00 -3.97 16.60
CA ASP A 256 -25.20 -2.51 16.67
C ASP A 256 -24.55 -1.73 15.51
N GLY A 257 -24.59 -2.30 14.30
CA GLY A 257 -24.01 -1.71 13.10
C GLY A 257 -22.49 -1.78 13.02
N GLN A 258 -21.85 -2.66 13.81
CA GLN A 258 -20.40 -2.89 13.79
C GLN A 258 -20.09 -4.37 13.53
N LEU A 259 -19.14 -4.65 12.65
CA LEU A 259 -18.51 -5.95 12.47
C LEU A 259 -17.69 -6.31 13.72
N CYS A 260 -18.09 -7.37 14.39
CA CYS A 260 -17.50 -7.84 15.63
C CYS A 260 -16.86 -9.23 15.45
N VAL A 261 -15.70 -9.41 16.08
CA VAL A 261 -15.06 -10.71 16.31
C VAL A 261 -15.02 -10.96 17.81
N ASN A 262 -15.47 -12.13 18.27
CA ASN A 262 -15.54 -12.45 19.70
C ASN A 262 -16.26 -11.36 20.50
N ASP A 263 -17.41 -10.90 19.99
CA ASP A 263 -18.28 -9.87 20.56
C ASP A 263 -17.65 -8.47 20.72
N ARG A 264 -16.50 -8.21 20.09
CA ARG A 264 -15.84 -6.89 20.08
C ARG A 264 -15.72 -6.31 18.68
N PRO A 265 -16.03 -5.01 18.49
CA PRO A 265 -15.87 -4.36 17.20
C PRO A 265 -14.39 -4.26 16.84
N ILE A 266 -14.05 -4.67 15.62
CA ILE A 266 -12.68 -4.58 15.10
C ILE A 266 -12.48 -3.31 14.27
N VAL A 267 -11.24 -2.85 14.17
CA VAL A 267 -10.82 -1.87 13.15
C VAL A 267 -10.06 -2.62 12.07
N VAL A 268 -10.50 -2.50 10.82
CA VAL A 268 -9.91 -3.14 9.64
C VAL A 268 -8.75 -2.30 9.13
N ALA A 269 -7.54 -2.75 9.41
CA ALA A 269 -6.30 -2.29 8.81
C ALA A 269 -5.97 -3.25 7.64
N GLY A 270 -6.62 -3.04 6.50
CA GLY A 270 -6.63 -3.98 5.39
C GLY A 270 -5.78 -3.58 4.18
N ALA A 271 -5.41 -4.56 3.35
CA ALA A 271 -4.89 -4.37 2.00
C ALA A 271 -5.58 -5.29 0.99
N ASN A 272 -5.80 -4.81 -0.24
CA ASN A 272 -6.13 -5.63 -1.41
C ASN A 272 -4.87 -6.31 -1.90
N VAL A 273 -4.93 -7.61 -2.17
CA VAL A 273 -3.75 -8.42 -2.53
C VAL A 273 -4.05 -9.20 -3.81
N HIS A 274 -3.38 -8.86 -4.91
CA HIS A 274 -3.31 -9.71 -6.10
C HIS A 274 -2.22 -10.80 -5.99
N GLU A 275 -2.53 -12.03 -6.42
CA GLU A 275 -1.55 -13.12 -6.60
C GLU A 275 -0.65 -12.88 -7.84
N MET A 276 0.36 -12.01 -7.69
CA MET A 276 1.33 -11.68 -8.74
C MET A 276 2.79 -11.71 -8.25
N HIS A 277 3.63 -12.47 -8.96
CA HIS A 277 5.08 -12.49 -8.78
C HIS A 277 5.78 -11.94 -10.03
N PRO A 278 6.76 -11.02 -9.91
CA PRO A 278 7.32 -10.28 -11.04
C PRO A 278 7.99 -11.15 -12.12
N THR A 279 8.41 -12.38 -11.81
CA THR A 279 9.00 -13.30 -12.81
C THR A 279 8.20 -14.56 -13.09
N ARG A 280 7.21 -14.88 -12.23
CA ARG A 280 6.44 -16.13 -12.30
C ARG A 280 4.97 -15.91 -12.64
N GLY A 281 4.54 -14.64 -12.74
CA GLY A 281 3.14 -14.31 -12.94
C GLY A 281 2.30 -14.81 -11.77
N LYS A 282 1.21 -15.51 -12.07
CA LYS A 282 0.25 -16.06 -11.10
C LYS A 282 0.75 -17.31 -10.35
N ALA A 283 1.95 -17.83 -10.66
CA ALA A 283 2.52 -18.99 -9.97
C ALA A 283 3.28 -18.58 -8.70
N ILE A 284 2.51 -18.31 -7.64
CA ILE A 284 2.98 -17.88 -6.31
C ILE A 284 3.39 -19.10 -5.47
N THR A 285 4.50 -18.98 -4.74
CA THR A 285 5.00 -20.01 -3.82
C THR A 285 4.62 -19.71 -2.36
N THR A 286 4.74 -20.70 -1.48
CA THR A 286 4.54 -20.48 -0.02
C THR A 286 5.50 -19.43 0.54
N ASP A 287 6.73 -19.35 0.05
CA ASP A 287 7.71 -18.35 0.51
C ASP A 287 7.31 -16.93 0.09
N ASP A 288 6.69 -16.78 -1.08
CA ASP A 288 6.15 -15.48 -1.52
C ASP A 288 5.00 -15.04 -0.60
N MET A 289 4.08 -15.96 -0.29
CA MET A 289 2.96 -15.70 0.63
C MET A 289 3.45 -15.34 2.03
N LEU A 290 4.44 -16.07 2.56
CA LEU A 290 5.05 -15.78 3.85
C LEU A 290 5.73 -14.42 3.88
N LYS A 291 6.40 -14.02 2.78
CA LYS A 291 7.00 -12.70 2.65
C LYS A 291 5.94 -11.60 2.66
N ASP A 292 4.83 -11.80 1.96
CA ASP A 292 3.71 -10.85 1.98
C ASP A 292 3.09 -10.76 3.38
N ILE A 293 2.88 -11.87 4.08
CA ILE A 293 2.36 -11.87 5.47
C ILE A 293 3.36 -11.20 6.44
N GLU A 294 4.66 -11.47 6.32
CA GLU A 294 5.69 -10.80 7.12
C GLU A 294 5.56 -9.28 6.97
N MET A 295 5.52 -8.81 5.73
CA MET A 295 5.41 -7.40 5.41
C MET A 295 4.07 -6.82 5.90
N LEU A 296 2.94 -7.51 5.74
CA LEU A 296 1.64 -7.08 6.28
C LEU A 296 1.72 -6.85 7.80
N LYS A 297 2.23 -7.84 8.54
CA LYS A 297 2.36 -7.76 10.01
C LYS A 297 3.37 -6.69 10.44
N ARG A 298 4.47 -6.50 9.70
CA ARG A 298 5.45 -5.41 9.96
C ARG A 298 4.87 -4.02 9.72
N GLY A 299 3.84 -3.92 8.88
CA GLY A 299 3.12 -2.70 8.53
C GLY A 299 1.91 -2.43 9.43
N ASN A 300 1.67 -3.24 10.46
CA ASN A 300 0.50 -3.19 11.34
C ASN A 300 -0.84 -3.52 10.66
N PHE A 301 -0.82 -4.16 9.48
CA PHE A 301 -2.03 -4.67 8.84
C PHE A 301 -2.56 -5.90 9.59
N ASN A 302 -3.88 -5.99 9.69
CA ASN A 302 -4.58 -7.09 10.36
C ASN A 302 -5.59 -7.81 9.45
N ALA A 303 -5.80 -7.32 8.22
CA ALA A 303 -6.76 -7.88 7.29
C ALA A 303 -6.25 -7.87 5.85
N VAL A 304 -6.79 -8.76 5.03
CA VAL A 304 -6.56 -8.82 3.58
C VAL A 304 -7.88 -9.07 2.85
N ARG A 305 -8.03 -8.45 1.69
CA ARG A 305 -9.08 -8.78 0.71
C ARG A 305 -8.41 -9.51 -0.44
N ASN A 306 -8.96 -10.66 -0.80
CA ASN A 306 -8.47 -11.47 -1.91
C ASN A 306 -8.96 -10.88 -3.25
N SER A 307 -8.38 -9.77 -3.68
CA SER A 307 -8.77 -9.06 -4.90
C SER A 307 -8.34 -9.84 -6.16
N HIS A 308 -9.23 -10.29 -7.04
CA HIS A 308 -10.69 -10.37 -6.92
C HIS A 308 -11.14 -11.80 -7.22
N TYR A 309 -10.61 -12.74 -6.44
CA TYR A 309 -10.80 -14.17 -6.65
C TYR A 309 -10.28 -15.00 -5.46
N PRO A 310 -10.69 -16.27 -5.34
CA PRO A 310 -10.15 -17.15 -4.31
C PRO A 310 -8.64 -17.38 -4.50
N HIS A 311 -7.86 -17.09 -3.46
CA HIS A 311 -6.40 -17.29 -3.46
C HIS A 311 -6.02 -18.77 -3.38
N HIS A 312 -4.73 -19.08 -3.46
CA HIS A 312 -4.22 -20.43 -3.27
C HIS A 312 -4.61 -20.99 -1.88
N PRO A 313 -4.96 -22.29 -1.71
CA PRO A 313 -5.41 -22.83 -0.40
C PRO A 313 -4.43 -22.57 0.75
N ARG A 314 -3.12 -22.68 0.48
CA ARG A 314 -2.05 -22.37 1.44
C ARG A 314 -2.10 -20.93 1.98
N TRP A 315 -2.65 -19.97 1.25
CA TRP A 315 -2.81 -18.59 1.73
C TRP A 315 -3.67 -18.52 2.99
N TYR A 316 -4.83 -19.20 2.98
CA TYR A 316 -5.77 -19.21 4.11
C TYR A 316 -5.20 -19.94 5.32
N GLU A 317 -4.48 -21.04 5.11
CA GLU A 317 -3.76 -21.73 6.18
C GLU A 317 -2.73 -20.81 6.85
N LEU A 318 -1.98 -20.05 6.04
CA LEU A 318 -1.02 -19.09 6.57
C LEU A 318 -1.70 -17.90 7.26
N CYS A 319 -2.84 -17.41 6.76
CA CYS A 319 -3.63 -16.37 7.42
C CYS A 319 -4.22 -16.86 8.76
N ASP A 320 -4.67 -18.12 8.83
CA ASP A 320 -5.07 -18.79 10.07
C ASP A 320 -3.89 -18.82 11.07
N GLU A 321 -2.71 -19.26 10.61
CA GLU A 321 -1.50 -19.46 11.41
C GLU A 321 -0.89 -18.15 11.92
N HIS A 322 -0.88 -17.10 11.11
CA HIS A 322 -0.21 -15.82 11.40
C HIS A 322 -1.15 -14.69 11.84
N GLY A 323 -2.47 -14.93 11.80
CA GLY A 323 -3.48 -14.00 12.27
C GLY A 323 -3.69 -12.83 11.32
N LEU A 324 -4.47 -13.06 10.27
CA LEU A 324 -5.03 -12.04 9.39
C LEU A 324 -6.52 -12.32 9.18
N TYR A 325 -7.35 -11.29 9.22
CA TYR A 325 -8.74 -11.40 8.80
C TYR A 325 -8.83 -11.40 7.27
N VAL A 326 -9.65 -12.28 6.70
CA VAL A 326 -9.77 -12.45 5.25
C VAL A 326 -11.21 -12.12 4.83
N VAL A 327 -11.31 -11.23 3.84
CA VAL A 327 -12.47 -11.14 2.95
C VAL A 327 -12.18 -12.05 1.77
N ASP A 328 -12.87 -13.19 1.68
CA ASP A 328 -12.71 -14.11 0.56
C ASP A 328 -13.71 -13.77 -0.54
N GLU A 329 -13.23 -13.62 -1.77
CA GLU A 329 -13.99 -13.02 -2.86
C GLU A 329 -14.14 -13.97 -4.04
N ALA A 330 -15.35 -14.05 -4.59
CA ALA A 330 -15.63 -14.88 -5.75
C ALA A 330 -14.96 -14.31 -6.99
N ASN A 331 -14.50 -15.19 -7.89
CA ASN A 331 -13.84 -14.82 -9.14
C ASN A 331 -14.87 -14.30 -10.16
N ILE A 332 -15.49 -13.15 -9.91
CA ILE A 332 -16.50 -12.53 -10.77
C ILE A 332 -16.20 -11.04 -10.90
N GLU A 333 -15.77 -10.65 -12.09
CA GLU A 333 -15.63 -9.26 -12.50
C GLU A 333 -16.00 -9.08 -13.98
N THR A 334 -16.79 -8.05 -14.28
CA THR A 334 -17.35 -7.80 -15.63
C THR A 334 -17.18 -6.33 -16.03
N HIS A 335 -16.11 -5.69 -15.55
CA HIS A 335 -15.89 -4.25 -15.61
C HIS A 335 -16.00 -3.68 -17.03
N GLY A 336 -15.44 -4.35 -18.03
CA GLY A 336 -15.39 -3.90 -19.42
C GLY A 336 -16.75 -3.64 -20.08
N PHE A 337 -17.86 -4.13 -19.50
CA PHE A 337 -19.20 -3.75 -19.94
C PHE A 337 -19.59 -2.29 -19.59
N VAL A 338 -18.82 -1.59 -18.76
CA VAL A 338 -18.91 -0.14 -18.53
C VAL A 338 -18.77 0.63 -19.84
N GLU A 339 -17.89 0.20 -20.75
CA GLU A 339 -17.72 0.85 -22.07
C GLU A 339 -19.02 0.89 -22.88
N ASN A 340 -19.93 -0.05 -22.62
CA ASN A 340 -21.22 -0.17 -23.28
C ASN A 340 -22.40 0.33 -22.42
N LEU A 341 -22.14 0.97 -21.27
CA LEU A 341 -23.13 1.36 -20.27
C LEU A 341 -24.04 0.20 -19.83
N ALA A 342 -23.45 -0.99 -19.72
CA ALA A 342 -24.16 -2.24 -19.52
C ALA A 342 -23.47 -3.16 -18.50
N ILE A 343 -22.80 -2.57 -17.50
CA ILE A 343 -22.02 -3.30 -16.48
C ILE A 343 -22.82 -4.47 -15.85
N SER A 344 -24.11 -4.29 -15.62
CA SER A 344 -25.00 -5.30 -15.03
C SER A 344 -25.57 -6.33 -15.99
N LEU A 345 -25.13 -6.35 -17.25
CA LEU A 345 -25.70 -7.21 -18.29
C LEU A 345 -25.69 -8.68 -17.87
N LEU A 346 -24.54 -9.19 -17.43
CA LEU A 346 -24.39 -10.60 -17.03
C LEU A 346 -24.99 -10.87 -15.65
N ALA A 347 -24.98 -9.88 -14.75
CA ALA A 347 -25.65 -9.96 -13.45
C ALA A 347 -27.19 -10.09 -13.59
N CYS A 348 -27.75 -9.55 -14.68
CA CYS A 348 -29.17 -9.60 -15.00
C CYS A 348 -29.59 -10.78 -15.89
N ASP A 349 -28.68 -11.39 -16.63
CA ASP A 349 -29.00 -12.48 -17.55
C ASP A 349 -29.10 -13.83 -16.84
N GLN A 350 -30.29 -14.44 -16.86
CA GLN A 350 -30.54 -15.74 -16.27
C GLN A 350 -29.67 -16.86 -16.88
N ALA A 351 -29.23 -16.73 -18.13
CA ALA A 351 -28.36 -17.72 -18.78
C ALA A 351 -27.00 -17.87 -18.05
N TRP A 352 -26.55 -16.81 -17.37
CA TRP A 352 -25.28 -16.78 -16.63
C TRP A 352 -25.43 -17.22 -15.16
N ARG A 353 -26.66 -17.43 -14.67
CA ARG A 353 -26.91 -17.71 -13.24
C ARG A 353 -26.10 -18.87 -12.70
N GLN A 354 -25.94 -19.95 -13.46
CA GLN A 354 -25.21 -21.13 -13.00
C GLN A 354 -23.70 -20.87 -12.92
N GLN A 355 -23.13 -20.03 -13.79
CA GLN A 355 -21.72 -19.64 -13.71
C GLN A 355 -21.45 -18.81 -12.43
N PHE A 356 -22.36 -17.89 -12.09
CA PHE A 356 -22.29 -17.14 -10.84
C PHE A 356 -22.39 -18.06 -9.62
N LEU A 357 -23.41 -18.92 -9.57
CA LEU A 357 -23.60 -19.85 -8.45
C LEU A 357 -22.44 -20.83 -8.29
N HIS A 358 -21.87 -21.31 -9.40
CA HIS A 358 -20.71 -22.20 -9.38
C HIS A 358 -19.50 -21.52 -8.72
N ARG A 359 -19.19 -20.28 -9.10
CA ARG A 359 -18.07 -19.51 -8.53
C ARG A 359 -18.30 -19.18 -7.04
N PHE A 360 -19.52 -18.83 -6.64
CA PHE A 360 -19.88 -18.66 -5.21
C PHE A 360 -19.73 -19.96 -4.42
N PHE A 361 -20.24 -21.06 -4.97
CA PHE A 361 -20.22 -22.35 -4.32
C PHE A 361 -18.79 -22.86 -4.15
N ASN A 362 -17.94 -22.76 -5.18
CA ASN A 362 -16.56 -23.23 -5.10
C ASN A 362 -15.70 -22.41 -4.13
N MET A 363 -15.87 -21.09 -4.11
CA MET A 363 -15.26 -20.22 -3.09
C MET A 363 -15.68 -20.66 -1.68
N PHE A 364 -16.99 -20.78 -1.46
CA PHE A 364 -17.51 -21.17 -0.16
C PHE A 364 -17.01 -22.57 0.26
N GLN A 365 -17.15 -23.56 -0.62
CA GLN A 365 -16.91 -24.96 -0.26
C GLN A 365 -15.46 -25.23 0.13
N ARG A 366 -14.50 -24.56 -0.52
CA ARG A 366 -13.08 -24.71 -0.18
C ARG A 366 -12.70 -23.96 1.09
N ALA A 367 -13.30 -22.78 1.34
CA ALA A 367 -12.83 -21.89 2.40
C ALA A 367 -13.70 -21.88 3.67
N LYS A 368 -14.85 -22.57 3.67
CA LYS A 368 -15.84 -22.53 4.76
C LYS A 368 -15.32 -22.87 6.16
N ASN A 369 -14.22 -23.62 6.25
CA ASN A 369 -13.62 -24.07 7.51
C ASN A 369 -12.40 -23.24 7.95
N HIS A 370 -11.92 -22.30 7.12
CA HIS A 370 -10.82 -21.43 7.52
C HIS A 370 -11.29 -20.41 8.56
N THR A 371 -10.48 -20.25 9.60
CA THR A 371 -10.81 -19.43 10.77
C THR A 371 -10.72 -17.94 10.43
N CYS A 372 -9.76 -17.60 9.59
CA CYS A 372 -9.42 -16.26 9.10
C CYS A 372 -10.49 -15.64 8.22
N VAL A 373 -11.30 -16.44 7.51
CA VAL A 373 -12.36 -15.93 6.64
C VAL A 373 -13.51 -15.43 7.51
N ILE A 374 -13.63 -14.11 7.60
CA ILE A 374 -14.67 -13.44 8.42
C ILE A 374 -15.79 -12.85 7.58
N VAL A 375 -15.57 -12.60 6.29
CA VAL A 375 -16.56 -12.03 5.36
C VAL A 375 -16.45 -12.72 4.01
N TRP A 376 -17.58 -12.94 3.36
CA TRP A 376 -17.67 -13.39 1.97
C TRP A 376 -17.93 -12.21 1.05
N SER A 377 -17.24 -12.11 -0.09
CA SER A 377 -17.51 -11.14 -1.13
C SER A 377 -18.02 -11.82 -2.40
N LEU A 378 -19.04 -11.22 -3.04
CA LEU A 378 -19.64 -11.77 -4.26
C LEU A 378 -18.81 -11.49 -5.53
N GLY A 379 -17.68 -10.81 -5.43
CA GLY A 379 -16.89 -10.38 -6.59
C GLY A 379 -16.75 -8.87 -6.62
N ASN A 380 -16.41 -8.35 -7.78
CA ASN A 380 -16.00 -6.96 -7.96
C ASN A 380 -16.64 -6.36 -9.22
N GLU A 381 -16.89 -5.05 -9.21
CA GLU A 381 -17.21 -4.21 -10.39
C GLU A 381 -18.02 -4.87 -11.51
N SER A 382 -19.16 -5.46 -11.13
CA SER A 382 -20.03 -6.21 -12.05
C SER A 382 -21.48 -5.71 -12.06
N GLY A 383 -21.66 -4.45 -11.64
CA GLY A 383 -22.96 -3.85 -11.43
C GLY A 383 -23.82 -4.68 -10.48
N TRP A 384 -25.13 -4.68 -10.63
CA TRP A 384 -26.02 -5.46 -9.77
C TRP A 384 -27.19 -6.10 -10.52
N GLY A 385 -27.59 -7.29 -10.09
CA GLY A 385 -28.74 -7.99 -10.66
C GLY A 385 -29.16 -9.25 -9.90
N PRO A 386 -30.23 -9.93 -10.36
CA PRO A 386 -30.78 -11.12 -9.72
C PRO A 386 -29.78 -12.26 -9.48
N ASN A 387 -28.72 -12.39 -10.29
CA ASN A 387 -27.72 -13.44 -10.08
C ASN A 387 -26.90 -13.21 -8.79
N PHE A 388 -26.64 -11.95 -8.41
CA PHE A 388 -26.04 -11.61 -7.11
C PHE A 388 -27.02 -11.82 -5.95
N ALA A 389 -28.30 -11.47 -6.13
CA ALA A 389 -29.32 -11.66 -5.10
C ALA A 389 -29.44 -13.13 -4.68
N VAL A 390 -29.42 -14.07 -5.64
CA VAL A 390 -29.40 -15.52 -5.33
C VAL A 390 -28.10 -15.94 -4.66
N GLY A 391 -26.96 -15.32 -5.00
CA GLY A 391 -25.67 -15.57 -4.35
C GLY A 391 -25.69 -15.26 -2.85
N VAL A 392 -26.25 -14.11 -2.46
CA VAL A 392 -26.40 -13.70 -1.05
C VAL A 392 -27.26 -14.70 -0.28
N GLU A 393 -28.47 -15.00 -0.78
CA GLU A 393 -29.37 -15.95 -0.16
C GLU A 393 -28.71 -17.34 -0.01
N SER A 394 -27.94 -17.74 -1.02
CA SER A 394 -27.24 -19.01 -1.03
C SER A 394 -26.13 -19.07 0.02
N LEU A 395 -25.28 -18.04 0.12
CA LEU A 395 -24.21 -17.99 1.12
C LEU A 395 -24.76 -17.98 2.55
N HIS A 396 -25.78 -17.17 2.83
CA HIS A 396 -26.46 -17.19 4.14
C HIS A 396 -27.09 -18.55 4.45
N ARG A 397 -27.57 -19.28 3.44
CA ARG A 397 -28.12 -20.63 3.62
C ARG A 397 -27.04 -21.69 3.81
N TRP A 398 -25.92 -21.60 3.10
CA TRP A 398 -24.84 -22.59 3.13
C TRP A 398 -23.95 -22.44 4.37
N ASP A 399 -23.79 -21.22 4.89
CA ASP A 399 -22.90 -20.94 6.01
C ASP A 399 -23.64 -20.97 7.37
N PRO A 400 -23.56 -22.06 8.16
CA PRO A 400 -24.20 -22.15 9.47
C PRO A 400 -23.57 -21.18 10.48
N GLN A 401 -22.40 -20.63 10.18
CA GLN A 401 -21.76 -19.60 10.99
C GLN A 401 -22.35 -18.20 10.75
N GLN A 402 -23.11 -18.03 9.65
CA GLN A 402 -23.75 -16.77 9.26
C GLN A 402 -22.72 -15.62 9.13
N ARG A 403 -21.57 -15.87 8.50
CA ARG A 403 -20.61 -14.78 8.23
C ARG A 403 -21.25 -13.74 7.32
N PRO A 404 -20.97 -12.44 7.56
CA PRO A 404 -21.47 -11.37 6.70
C PRO A 404 -21.06 -11.55 5.23
N VAL A 405 -21.94 -11.13 4.33
CA VAL A 405 -21.70 -11.04 2.89
C VAL A 405 -21.54 -9.58 2.50
N GLN A 406 -20.51 -9.24 1.74
CA GLN A 406 -20.32 -7.91 1.17
C GLN A 406 -20.36 -7.95 -0.36
N TYR A 407 -20.82 -6.86 -0.97
CA TYR A 407 -20.68 -6.64 -2.41
C TYR A 407 -20.86 -5.16 -2.74
N GLU A 408 -19.89 -4.59 -3.45
CA GLU A 408 -19.84 -3.16 -3.70
C GLU A 408 -20.80 -2.69 -4.80
N GLY A 409 -20.96 -3.48 -5.87
CA GLY A 409 -21.53 -3.04 -7.16
C GLY A 409 -23.00 -2.58 -7.18
N ALA A 410 -23.67 -2.50 -6.04
CA ALA A 410 -25.02 -1.95 -5.90
C ALA A 410 -25.00 -0.59 -5.19
N THR A 411 -25.94 0.30 -5.54
CA THR A 411 -26.16 1.58 -4.85
C THR A 411 -27.40 1.55 -3.95
N CYS A 412 -27.63 2.61 -3.16
CA CYS A 412 -28.85 2.75 -2.37
C CYS A 412 -30.11 2.85 -3.26
N GLY A 413 -30.77 1.71 -3.49
CA GLY A 413 -32.03 1.61 -4.22
C GLY A 413 -31.93 1.51 -5.75
N SER A 414 -30.72 1.45 -6.31
CA SER A 414 -30.48 1.31 -7.74
C SER A 414 -29.19 0.56 -8.07
N ASP A 415 -29.02 0.23 -9.35
CA ASP A 415 -27.81 -0.33 -9.91
C ASP A 415 -26.71 0.72 -10.11
N ALA A 416 -25.44 0.32 -10.07
CA ALA A 416 -24.28 1.16 -10.35
C ALA A 416 -24.07 1.29 -11.87
N VAL A 417 -24.89 2.11 -12.54
CA VAL A 417 -24.97 2.10 -14.02
C VAL A 417 -23.70 2.64 -14.72
N ILE A 418 -22.85 3.44 -14.05
CA ILE A 418 -21.84 4.27 -14.75
C ILE A 418 -20.38 4.07 -14.27
N PHE A 419 -20.09 3.83 -12.98
CA PHE A 419 -18.69 3.63 -12.52
C PHE A 419 -18.59 2.63 -11.36
N PHE A 420 -18.81 3.05 -10.12
CA PHE A 420 -18.70 2.18 -8.94
C PHE A 420 -20.03 2.14 -8.19
N GLY A 421 -20.31 1.04 -7.50
CA GLY A 421 -21.39 0.99 -6.53
C GLY A 421 -21.02 1.71 -5.23
N ASP A 422 -21.73 1.39 -4.17
CA ASP A 422 -21.35 1.85 -2.82
C ASP A 422 -21.63 0.81 -1.73
N GLY A 423 -22.04 -0.40 -2.13
CA GLY A 423 -22.43 -1.48 -1.24
C GLY A 423 -23.65 -1.18 -0.38
N GLN A 424 -24.43 -0.13 -0.65
CA GLN A 424 -25.62 0.17 0.13
C GLN A 424 -26.85 -0.65 -0.29
N GLY A 425 -26.75 -1.44 -1.37
CA GLY A 425 -27.80 -2.34 -1.82
C GLY A 425 -28.17 -3.43 -0.82
N ALA A 426 -29.28 -4.14 -1.07
CA ALA A 426 -29.75 -5.24 -0.22
C ALA A 426 -28.85 -6.50 -0.29
N SER A 427 -27.91 -6.53 -1.24
CA SER A 427 -26.98 -7.65 -1.43
C SER A 427 -25.72 -7.57 -0.57
N SER A 428 -25.66 -6.62 0.37
CA SER A 428 -24.50 -6.39 1.20
C SER A 428 -24.88 -6.09 2.65
N ASP A 429 -24.34 -6.89 3.56
CA ASP A 429 -24.43 -6.71 5.01
C ASP A 429 -23.51 -5.57 5.48
N ILE A 430 -22.51 -5.19 4.67
CA ILE A 430 -21.51 -4.15 4.93
C ILE A 430 -21.62 -3.06 3.85
N ILE A 431 -21.65 -1.79 4.24
CA ILE A 431 -21.51 -0.68 3.28
C ILE A 431 -20.03 -0.62 2.90
N CYS A 432 -19.70 -1.07 1.68
CA CYS A 432 -18.32 -1.34 1.26
C CYS A 432 -17.93 -0.59 -0.02
N PRO A 433 -17.89 0.75 0.01
CA PRO A 433 -17.59 1.56 -1.17
C PRO A 433 -16.10 1.49 -1.53
N MET A 434 -15.80 1.83 -2.79
CA MET A 434 -14.44 2.06 -3.29
C MET A 434 -14.13 3.57 -3.36
N TYR A 435 -12.94 3.94 -2.91
CA TYR A 435 -12.32 5.27 -3.07
C TYR A 435 -13.08 6.46 -2.48
N TRP A 436 -14.06 6.26 -1.61
CA TRP A 436 -14.78 7.36 -0.98
C TRP A 436 -13.89 8.20 -0.05
N SER A 437 -13.83 9.51 -0.30
CA SER A 437 -13.23 10.47 0.62
C SER A 437 -13.90 10.47 2.01
N PRO A 438 -13.20 10.90 3.08
CA PRO A 438 -13.77 11.03 4.42
C PRO A 438 -15.14 11.74 4.49
N PRO A 439 -15.39 12.86 3.77
CA PRO A 439 -16.72 13.49 3.73
C PRO A 439 -17.83 12.63 3.13
N MET A 440 -17.52 11.70 2.23
CA MET A 440 -18.49 10.78 1.61
C MET A 440 -18.87 9.61 2.53
N ILE A 441 -17.98 9.22 3.45
CA ILE A 441 -18.20 8.14 4.43
C ILE A 441 -19.23 8.54 5.51
N LEU A 442 -19.21 9.80 5.94
CA LEU A 442 -19.96 10.28 7.10
C LEU A 442 -21.50 10.13 6.98
N PRO A 443 -22.15 10.50 5.85
CA PRO A 443 -23.61 10.41 5.75
C PRO A 443 -24.20 8.99 5.92
N PRO A 444 -23.71 7.93 5.23
CA PRO A 444 -24.25 6.59 5.42
C PRO A 444 -23.93 5.99 6.80
N ALA A 445 -22.77 6.33 7.38
CA ALA A 445 -22.38 5.90 8.72
C ALA A 445 -23.36 6.38 9.81
N ALA A 446 -23.96 7.57 9.64
CA ALA A 446 -24.89 8.17 10.60
C ALA A 446 -26.14 7.32 10.89
N SER A 447 -26.55 6.46 9.95
CA SER A 447 -27.70 5.54 10.14
C SER A 447 -27.43 4.44 11.17
N ARG A 448 -26.16 4.06 11.37
CA ARG A 448 -25.70 2.95 12.22
C ARG A 448 -26.38 1.60 11.97
N ALA A 449 -26.97 1.41 10.79
CA ALA A 449 -27.67 0.16 10.46
C ALA A 449 -26.71 -0.95 10.04
N ARG A 450 -25.61 -0.59 9.39
CA ARG A 450 -24.56 -1.49 8.88
C ARG A 450 -23.19 -0.86 9.11
N PRO A 451 -22.13 -1.67 9.27
CA PRO A 451 -20.77 -1.16 9.29
C PRO A 451 -20.39 -0.58 7.93
N VAL A 452 -19.51 0.42 7.94
CA VAL A 452 -18.89 1.01 6.76
C VAL A 452 -17.42 0.60 6.75
N ILE A 453 -17.04 -0.25 5.80
CA ILE A 453 -15.67 -0.77 5.64
C ILE A 453 -15.33 -0.65 4.16
N LEU A 454 -14.42 0.25 3.81
CA LEU A 454 -14.10 0.53 2.41
C LEU A 454 -13.41 -0.69 1.81
N CYS A 455 -13.99 -1.31 0.79
CA CYS A 455 -13.35 -2.45 0.13
C CYS A 455 -12.10 -2.00 -0.64
N GLU A 456 -12.02 -0.72 -1.02
CA GLU A 456 -10.83 -0.06 -1.58
C GLU A 456 -10.76 1.39 -1.12
N TYR A 457 -9.59 1.84 -0.67
CA TYR A 457 -9.33 3.26 -0.41
C TYR A 457 -7.86 3.61 -0.61
N SER A 458 -7.55 4.90 -0.73
CA SER A 458 -6.18 5.41 -0.86
C SER A 458 -5.36 4.72 -1.96
N HIS A 459 -5.74 4.95 -3.23
CA HIS A 459 -5.08 4.34 -4.39
C HIS A 459 -3.58 4.69 -4.44
N ALA A 460 -2.69 3.71 -4.55
CA ALA A 460 -1.25 3.86 -4.33
C ALA A 460 -0.40 4.01 -5.61
N LEU A 461 -1.02 4.38 -6.74
CA LEU A 461 -0.36 4.63 -8.03
C LEU A 461 0.83 5.61 -7.97
N GLY A 462 2.04 5.05 -8.02
CA GLY A 462 3.29 5.79 -7.95
C GLY A 462 3.46 6.61 -6.66
N ASN A 463 3.75 7.90 -6.80
CA ASN A 463 3.84 8.80 -5.65
C ASN A 463 2.44 9.33 -5.26
N SER A 464 1.76 8.61 -4.36
CA SER A 464 0.33 8.81 -4.01
C SER A 464 0.08 8.82 -2.48
N ASN A 465 -1.09 8.35 -2.02
CA ASN A 465 -1.53 8.18 -0.62
C ASN A 465 -1.53 9.48 0.22
N GLY A 466 -1.72 10.62 -0.42
CA GLY A 466 -2.01 11.90 0.24
C GLY A 466 -3.32 11.86 1.02
N SER A 467 -3.38 12.64 2.11
CA SER A 467 -4.49 12.76 3.06
C SER A 467 -4.87 11.47 3.78
N LEU A 468 -3.97 10.47 3.82
CA LEU A 468 -4.21 9.20 4.51
C LEU A 468 -4.58 9.38 6.00
N HIS A 469 -4.00 10.39 6.66
CA HIS A 469 -4.30 10.73 8.05
C HIS A 469 -5.79 10.98 8.30
N SER A 470 -6.48 11.65 7.37
CA SER A 470 -7.90 11.99 7.52
C SER A 470 -8.82 10.77 7.56
N TYR A 471 -8.44 9.67 6.87
CA TYR A 471 -9.14 8.39 7.00
C TYR A 471 -8.95 7.79 8.39
N TRP A 472 -7.70 7.72 8.84
CA TRP A 472 -7.34 7.07 10.11
C TRP A 472 -7.84 7.84 11.33
N GLU A 473 -7.99 9.16 11.25
CA GLU A 473 -8.70 9.95 12.25
C GLU A 473 -10.16 9.52 12.41
N LEU A 474 -10.85 9.22 11.30
CA LEU A 474 -12.20 8.67 11.35
C LEU A 474 -12.20 7.23 11.89
N PHE A 475 -11.28 6.37 11.42
CA PHE A 475 -11.23 4.97 11.83
C PHE A 475 -10.92 4.78 13.32
N TRP A 476 -10.11 5.66 13.90
CA TRP A 476 -9.82 5.66 15.33
C TRP A 476 -10.83 6.46 16.16
N SER A 477 -11.79 7.13 15.54
CA SER A 477 -12.72 7.99 16.23
C SER A 477 -13.66 7.22 17.15
N SER A 478 -13.73 7.62 18.42
CA SER A 478 -14.70 7.09 19.37
C SER A 478 -16.02 7.86 19.38
N ALA A 479 -16.17 8.86 18.48
CA ALA A 479 -17.39 9.65 18.37
C ALA A 479 -18.58 8.74 18.05
N PRO A 480 -19.74 8.88 18.72
CA PRO A 480 -20.89 8.00 18.52
C PRO A 480 -21.30 7.85 17.04
N GLU A 481 -21.31 8.94 16.28
CA GLU A 481 -21.64 9.01 14.86
C GLU A 481 -20.64 8.30 13.93
N HIS A 482 -19.42 8.00 14.41
CA HIS A 482 -18.39 7.31 13.64
C HIS A 482 -18.28 5.82 13.98
N ARG A 483 -19.03 5.30 14.96
CA ARG A 483 -18.88 3.92 15.47
C ARG A 483 -19.00 2.84 14.38
N SER A 484 -19.86 3.04 13.39
CA SER A 484 -20.03 2.11 12.26
C SER A 484 -18.87 2.15 11.26
N ILE A 485 -18.00 3.16 11.29
CA ILE A 485 -16.85 3.29 10.40
C ILE A 485 -15.72 2.43 10.97
N GLN A 486 -15.33 1.37 10.27
CA GLN A 486 -14.42 0.35 10.80
C GLN A 486 -13.19 0.11 9.92
N GLY A 487 -12.75 1.10 9.16
CA GLY A 487 -11.53 1.01 8.35
C GLY A 487 -11.79 0.61 6.91
N GLY A 488 -10.83 -0.09 6.31
CA GLY A 488 -10.90 -0.49 4.91
C GLY A 488 -9.61 -1.12 4.39
N PHE A 489 -9.60 -1.43 3.09
CA PHE A 489 -8.48 -2.09 2.42
C PHE A 489 -7.79 -1.13 1.44
N VAL A 490 -6.49 -0.89 1.62
CA VAL A 490 -5.72 -0.05 0.68
C VAL A 490 -5.70 -0.68 -0.71
N TRP A 491 -5.80 0.13 -1.76
CA TRP A 491 -5.54 -0.28 -3.14
C TRP A 491 -4.15 0.19 -3.59
N GLU A 492 -3.17 -0.69 -3.80
CA GLU A 492 -3.16 -2.09 -3.39
C GLU A 492 -1.82 -2.50 -2.75
N TRP A 493 -1.62 -3.80 -2.51
CA TRP A 493 -0.49 -4.30 -1.73
C TRP A 493 0.87 -4.11 -2.42
N ALA A 494 1.00 -4.53 -3.69
CA ALA A 494 2.28 -4.50 -4.40
C ALA A 494 2.08 -4.23 -5.90
N ASP A 495 2.98 -3.45 -6.50
CA ASP A 495 2.95 -3.15 -7.93
C ASP A 495 2.93 -4.46 -8.76
N GLY A 496 1.98 -4.56 -9.69
CA GLY A 496 1.82 -5.67 -10.62
C GLY A 496 2.87 -5.72 -11.75
N ALA A 497 3.88 -4.84 -11.75
CA ALA A 497 4.88 -4.78 -12.80
C ALA A 497 5.76 -6.05 -12.85
N VAL A 498 6.02 -6.55 -14.05
CA VAL A 498 6.77 -7.80 -14.29
C VAL A 498 8.19 -7.52 -14.76
N LYS A 499 9.14 -8.38 -14.41
CA LYS A 499 10.52 -8.26 -14.86
C LYS A 499 10.64 -8.65 -16.33
N VAL A 500 11.26 -7.78 -17.12
CA VAL A 500 11.57 -8.06 -18.53
C VAL A 500 13.01 -8.51 -18.71
N HIS A 501 13.19 -9.53 -19.53
CA HIS A 501 14.48 -9.90 -20.11
C HIS A 501 14.61 -9.21 -21.46
N LYS A 502 14.97 -7.92 -21.47
CA LYS A 502 15.09 -7.17 -22.73
C LYS A 502 16.47 -7.38 -23.34
N ALA A 503 16.49 -7.81 -24.61
CA ALA A 503 17.69 -7.84 -25.43
C ALA A 503 18.17 -6.41 -25.73
N GLN A 504 19.31 -6.01 -25.16
CA GLN A 504 20.03 -4.81 -25.57
C GLN A 504 20.89 -5.14 -26.79
N ILE A 505 20.64 -4.47 -27.92
CA ILE A 505 21.48 -4.56 -29.10
C ILE A 505 22.86 -3.96 -28.75
N LEU A 506 23.89 -4.80 -28.67
CA LEU A 506 25.25 -4.37 -28.29
C LEU A 506 25.93 -3.52 -29.38
N ASP A 507 25.51 -3.67 -30.64
CA ASP A 507 25.97 -2.83 -31.75
C ASP A 507 24.81 -2.59 -32.74
N PRO A 508 24.26 -1.36 -32.81
CA PRO A 508 23.15 -1.03 -33.71
C PRO A 508 23.52 -1.10 -35.20
N ASN A 509 24.80 -1.21 -35.55
CA ASN A 509 25.26 -1.36 -36.94
C ASN A 509 25.30 -2.82 -37.42
N VAL A 510 25.17 -3.79 -36.51
CA VAL A 510 25.15 -5.22 -36.86
C VAL A 510 23.70 -5.72 -36.90
N LYS A 511 23.24 -6.09 -38.10
CA LYS A 511 21.89 -6.64 -38.34
C LYS A 511 21.92 -8.14 -38.55
N GLY A 512 20.81 -8.81 -38.23
CA GLY A 512 20.61 -10.24 -38.50
C GLY A 512 21.28 -11.15 -37.46
N LYS A 513 21.56 -12.42 -37.83
CA LYS A 513 22.00 -13.49 -36.92
C LYS A 513 23.30 -13.24 -36.13
N HIS A 514 23.99 -12.13 -36.38
CA HIS A 514 25.23 -11.73 -35.69
C HIS A 514 25.02 -10.56 -34.72
N GLN A 515 23.79 -10.06 -34.59
CA GLN A 515 23.42 -9.08 -33.59
C GLN A 515 23.62 -9.72 -32.21
N ARG A 516 24.59 -9.21 -31.46
CA ARG A 516 24.85 -9.67 -30.09
C ARG A 516 23.91 -8.92 -29.16
N GLU A 517 23.24 -9.67 -28.30
CA GLU A 517 22.30 -9.16 -27.31
C GLU A 517 22.98 -9.25 -25.93
N ALA A 518 22.89 -8.18 -25.15
CA ALA A 518 23.15 -8.22 -23.71
C ALA A 518 21.83 -8.15 -22.95
N TRP A 519 21.75 -8.90 -21.85
CA TRP A 519 20.55 -9.06 -21.05
C TRP A 519 20.50 -7.93 -20.01
N LEU A 520 19.47 -7.09 -20.05
CA LEU A 520 19.13 -6.27 -18.89
C LEU A 520 18.37 -7.17 -17.92
N GLU A 521 19.09 -7.92 -17.09
CA GLU A 521 18.47 -8.55 -15.92
C GLU A 521 18.02 -7.45 -14.93
N GLY A 522 16.74 -7.42 -14.58
CA GLY A 522 16.27 -6.72 -13.37
C GLY A 522 15.33 -5.52 -13.54
N GLU A 523 14.89 -5.17 -14.75
CA GLU A 523 13.96 -4.04 -14.95
C GLU A 523 12.49 -4.45 -14.95
N TYR A 524 11.64 -3.58 -14.40
CA TYR A 524 10.18 -3.75 -14.35
C TYR A 524 9.51 -3.12 -15.57
N ALA A 525 8.55 -3.82 -16.14
CA ALA A 525 7.73 -3.44 -17.28
C ALA A 525 6.25 -3.50 -16.95
N TYR A 526 5.47 -2.72 -17.68
CA TYR A 526 4.03 -2.62 -17.53
C TYR A 526 3.34 -2.64 -18.92
N GLY A 527 2.04 -2.34 -18.97
CA GLY A 527 1.26 -2.32 -20.20
C GLY A 527 1.93 -1.52 -21.33
N GLY A 528 2.00 -2.10 -22.52
CA GLY A 528 2.63 -1.53 -23.72
C GLY A 528 4.05 -2.04 -24.00
N ASP A 529 4.71 -2.70 -23.04
CA ASP A 529 6.10 -3.17 -23.22
C ASP A 529 6.22 -4.55 -23.88
N PHE A 530 5.14 -5.34 -23.93
CA PHE A 530 5.13 -6.72 -24.44
C PHE A 530 4.59 -6.86 -25.88
N GLY A 531 4.45 -5.75 -26.60
CA GLY A 531 3.99 -5.73 -28.00
C GLY A 531 3.04 -4.56 -28.27
N LYS A 532 2.65 -4.37 -29.54
CA LYS A 532 1.84 -3.22 -29.95
C LYS A 532 0.43 -3.17 -29.33
N GLU A 533 -0.11 -4.34 -28.98
CA GLU A 533 -1.50 -4.49 -28.50
C GLU A 533 -1.60 -4.88 -27.01
N SER A 534 -0.49 -5.21 -26.34
CA SER A 534 -0.52 -5.66 -24.94
C SER A 534 -0.65 -4.47 -23.99
N GLY A 535 -1.77 -4.33 -23.27
CA GLY A 535 -1.96 -3.34 -22.19
C GLY A 535 -1.72 -1.88 -22.58
N ARG A 536 -1.83 -1.54 -23.87
CA ARG A 536 -1.47 -0.22 -24.39
C ARG A 536 -2.40 0.90 -23.91
N GLN A 537 -3.64 0.54 -23.59
CA GLN A 537 -4.67 1.48 -23.17
C GLN A 537 -4.40 1.93 -21.73
N ASP A 538 -4.08 0.98 -20.84
CA ASP A 538 -3.97 1.22 -19.39
C ASP A 538 -2.53 1.47 -18.92
N ARG A 539 -1.53 1.05 -19.70
CA ARG A 539 -0.11 1.35 -19.46
C ARG A 539 0.36 0.95 -18.06
N ASN A 540 0.70 1.92 -17.21
CA ASN A 540 1.26 1.74 -15.88
C ASN A 540 0.20 1.72 -14.78
N PHE A 541 -1.07 1.50 -15.12
CA PHE A 541 -2.16 1.52 -14.15
C PHE A 541 -2.01 0.46 -13.06
N ILE A 542 -1.48 -0.72 -13.42
CA ILE A 542 -1.05 -1.82 -12.54
C ILE A 542 0.21 -1.55 -11.67
N VAL A 543 0.64 -0.29 -11.53
CA VAL A 543 1.82 0.12 -10.74
C VAL A 543 1.35 0.96 -9.55
N ASP A 544 0.44 0.35 -8.82
CA ASP A 544 -0.47 0.91 -7.83
C ASP A 544 -0.34 0.25 -6.46
N GLY A 545 0.83 -0.32 -6.17
CA GLY A 545 1.14 -0.90 -4.86
C GLY A 545 1.71 0.09 -3.86
N ILE A 546 1.52 -0.19 -2.57
CA ILE A 546 2.32 0.43 -1.50
C ILE A 546 3.72 -0.21 -1.35
N LEU A 547 3.98 -1.27 -2.12
CA LEU A 547 5.28 -1.93 -2.27
C LEU A 547 5.67 -2.04 -3.75
N PHE A 548 6.96 -1.98 -4.04
CA PHE A 548 7.51 -2.40 -5.33
C PHE A 548 7.26 -3.91 -5.57
N PRO A 549 7.41 -4.42 -6.81
CA PRO A 549 7.12 -5.83 -7.11
C PRO A 549 7.99 -6.84 -6.33
N ASP A 550 9.19 -6.44 -5.91
CA ASP A 550 10.07 -7.23 -5.03
C ASP A 550 9.78 -7.07 -3.53
N ARG A 551 8.66 -6.44 -3.17
CA ARG A 551 8.18 -6.13 -1.81
C ARG A 551 9.05 -5.11 -1.06
N THR A 552 9.93 -4.38 -1.75
CA THR A 552 10.58 -3.20 -1.16
C THR A 552 9.52 -2.13 -0.90
N PRO A 553 9.44 -1.52 0.30
CA PRO A 553 8.43 -0.50 0.59
C PRO A 553 8.51 0.76 -0.27
N HIS A 554 7.36 1.24 -0.73
CA HIS A 554 7.20 2.65 -1.08
C HIS A 554 7.21 3.51 0.19
N PRO A 555 7.50 4.82 0.11
CA PRO A 555 7.47 5.70 1.27
C PRO A 555 6.14 5.67 2.06
N ALA A 556 5.01 5.58 1.35
CA ALA A 556 3.66 5.56 1.93
C ALA A 556 3.43 4.37 2.88
N TYR A 557 4.12 3.25 2.71
CA TYR A 557 4.05 2.10 3.63
C TYR A 557 4.36 2.50 5.07
N GLN A 558 5.30 3.44 5.28
CA GLN A 558 5.63 3.91 6.63
C GLN A 558 4.49 4.76 7.22
N ASP A 559 3.81 5.57 6.40
CA ASP A 559 2.63 6.33 6.84
C ASP A 559 1.49 5.40 7.28
N PHE A 560 1.22 4.34 6.51
CA PHE A 560 0.28 3.29 6.92
C PHE A 560 0.68 2.67 8.26
N LYS A 561 1.95 2.23 8.39
CA LYS A 561 2.46 1.64 9.64
C LYS A 561 2.24 2.55 10.85
N ARG A 562 2.56 3.84 10.73
CA ARG A 562 2.43 4.83 11.81
C ARG A 562 0.97 5.11 12.17
N LEU A 563 0.08 5.19 11.18
CA LEU A 563 -1.34 5.49 11.40
C LEU A 563 -2.13 4.28 11.94
N GLN A 564 -1.71 3.07 11.56
CA GLN A 564 -2.31 1.79 11.96
C GLN A 564 -1.88 1.31 13.34
N GLN A 565 -0.85 1.91 13.94
CA GLN A 565 -0.19 1.32 15.09
C GLN A 565 -1.13 1.07 16.28
N PRO A 566 -1.02 -0.09 16.96
CA PRO A 566 -1.94 -0.49 18.03
C PRO A 566 -1.62 0.15 19.40
N VAL A 567 -0.66 1.08 19.43
CA VAL A 567 -0.29 1.83 20.64
C VAL A 567 -0.27 3.31 20.33
N GLU A 568 -1.08 4.08 21.05
CA GLU A 568 -1.12 5.54 20.91
C GLU A 568 -0.31 6.19 22.03
N PHE A 569 0.41 7.24 21.67
CA PHE A 569 1.21 8.04 22.59
C PHE A 569 0.71 9.47 22.55
N GLN A 570 0.45 10.04 23.72
CA GLN A 570 0.01 11.42 23.85
C GLN A 570 0.90 12.16 24.85
N LEU A 571 1.50 13.28 24.45
CA LEU A 571 2.29 14.11 25.35
C LEU A 571 1.34 14.79 26.37
N LYS A 572 1.57 14.56 27.67
CA LYS A 572 0.73 15.16 28.74
C LYS A 572 1.37 16.39 29.36
N SER A 573 2.61 16.27 29.80
CA SER A 573 3.32 17.37 30.45
C SER A 573 4.83 17.18 30.41
N GLN A 574 5.55 18.25 30.68
CA GLN A 574 6.99 18.26 30.84
C GLN A 574 7.40 19.20 31.97
N GLU A 575 8.29 18.77 32.85
CA GLU A 575 8.76 19.54 34.00
C GLU A 575 10.23 19.26 34.32
N GLY A 576 10.94 20.26 34.83
CA GLY A 576 12.34 20.08 35.25
C GLY A 576 12.44 19.22 36.51
N CYS A 577 13.44 18.35 36.58
CA CYS A 577 13.75 17.53 37.74
C CYS A 577 15.25 17.51 38.04
N SER A 578 15.65 16.91 39.17
CA SER A 578 17.06 16.83 39.59
C SER A 578 17.97 16.05 38.63
N GLU A 579 17.41 15.17 37.80
CA GLU A 579 18.13 14.31 36.86
C GLU A 579 18.03 14.78 35.40
N GLY A 580 17.26 15.83 35.13
CA GLY A 580 17.07 16.37 33.80
C GLY A 580 15.66 16.91 33.56
N LEU A 581 15.07 16.62 32.40
CA LEU A 581 13.69 16.95 32.06
C LEU A 581 12.82 15.71 32.18
N LEU A 582 11.77 15.77 33.01
CA LEU A 582 10.76 14.74 33.13
C LEU A 582 9.65 15.00 32.12
N VAL A 583 9.39 14.04 31.24
CA VAL A 583 8.33 14.07 30.24
C VAL A 583 7.32 12.99 30.58
N ARG A 584 6.04 13.38 30.72
CA ARG A 584 4.92 12.45 30.97
C ARG A 584 4.17 12.22 29.68
N VAL A 585 4.06 10.95 29.29
CA VAL A 585 3.37 10.51 28.07
C VAL A 585 2.27 9.53 28.46
N ASN A 586 1.05 9.77 28.00
CA ASN A 586 -0.03 8.80 28.12
C ASN A 586 0.08 7.78 27.00
N VAL A 587 0.18 6.50 27.37
CA VAL A 587 0.23 5.36 26.47
C VAL A 587 -1.15 4.69 26.49
N LYS A 588 -1.82 4.65 25.34
CA LYS A 588 -3.14 4.02 25.19
C LYS A 588 -3.05 2.74 24.38
N ASN A 589 -3.68 1.68 24.89
CA ASN A 589 -3.80 0.41 24.20
C ASN A 589 -4.94 0.47 23.17
N ARG A 590 -4.61 0.35 21.87
CA ARG A 590 -5.57 0.28 20.77
C ARG A 590 -5.77 -1.14 20.21
N TYR A 591 -5.14 -2.16 20.80
CA TYR A 591 -5.53 -3.55 20.54
C TYR A 591 -6.98 -3.80 20.97
N THR A 592 -7.60 -4.80 20.35
CA THR A 592 -8.99 -5.21 20.58
C THR A 592 -9.08 -6.29 21.66
N PHE A 593 -8.12 -7.21 21.69
CA PHE A 593 -8.14 -8.42 22.53
C PHE A 593 -6.93 -8.52 23.47
N ARG A 594 -5.77 -7.98 23.07
CA ARG A 594 -4.51 -8.17 23.79
C ARG A 594 -4.14 -6.99 24.70
N ASP A 595 -3.47 -7.28 25.82
CA ASP A 595 -2.80 -6.26 26.64
C ASP A 595 -1.41 -5.86 26.08
N LEU A 596 -0.78 -4.85 26.67
CA LEU A 596 0.55 -4.38 26.24
C LEU A 596 1.74 -5.15 26.85
N GLY A 597 1.50 -6.27 27.54
CA GLY A 597 2.54 -7.04 28.22
C GLY A 597 3.57 -7.71 27.30
N HIS A 598 3.26 -7.79 26.00
CA HIS A 598 4.13 -8.32 24.95
C HIS A 598 5.06 -7.27 24.33
N LEU A 599 5.05 -6.04 24.85
CA LEU A 599 5.83 -4.91 24.37
C LEU A 599 6.77 -4.40 25.47
N SER A 600 7.98 -4.07 25.05
CA SER A 600 8.96 -3.31 25.81
C SER A 600 9.02 -1.89 25.27
N PHE A 601 9.28 -0.92 26.14
CA PHE A 601 9.31 0.49 25.75
C PHE A 601 10.74 1.01 25.81
N SER A 602 11.14 1.78 24.81
CA SER A 602 12.44 2.45 24.77
C SER A 602 12.28 3.91 24.38
N ALA A 603 13.22 4.74 24.84
CA ALA A 603 13.17 6.18 24.70
C ALA A 603 14.55 6.74 24.33
N LEU A 604 14.59 7.60 23.32
CA LEU A 604 15.80 8.26 22.83
C LEU A 604 15.55 9.77 22.73
N ALA A 605 16.45 10.57 23.27
CA ALA A 605 16.50 12.01 23.05
C ALA A 605 17.40 12.35 21.86
N TYR A 606 17.00 13.37 21.11
CA TYR A 606 17.77 13.94 19.99
C TYR A 606 17.99 15.42 20.27
N ASP A 607 19.20 15.88 20.00
CA ASP A 607 19.51 17.30 19.99
C ASP A 607 19.51 17.87 18.56
N ALA A 608 19.84 19.16 18.45
CA ALA A 608 19.92 19.87 17.19
C ALA A 608 21.10 19.45 16.28
N LEU A 609 21.95 18.52 16.73
CA LEU A 609 22.99 17.90 15.91
C LEU A 609 22.55 16.54 15.36
N GLY A 610 21.38 16.04 15.78
CA GLY A 610 20.89 14.71 15.45
C GLY A 610 21.54 13.59 16.26
N GLU A 611 22.30 13.94 17.31
CA GLU A 611 22.94 12.97 18.19
C GLU A 611 21.90 12.32 19.10
N LYS A 612 21.97 10.99 19.23
CA LYS A 612 20.98 10.20 19.97
C LYS A 612 21.51 9.80 21.34
N CYS A 613 20.74 10.09 22.39
CA CYS A 613 21.06 9.68 23.75
C CYS A 613 19.93 8.84 24.36
N PRO A 614 20.23 7.69 24.98
CA PRO A 614 19.24 6.92 25.74
C PRO A 614 18.63 7.75 26.88
N CYS A 615 17.31 7.66 27.01
CA CYS A 615 16.55 8.21 28.12
C CYS A 615 16.24 7.13 29.16
N THR A 616 15.97 7.54 30.40
CA THR A 616 15.56 6.62 31.47
C THR A 616 14.04 6.64 31.61
N ILE A 617 13.40 5.48 31.57
CA ILE A 617 11.98 5.35 31.92
C ILE A 617 11.88 5.13 33.43
N ARG A 618 11.11 5.97 34.14
CA ARG A 618 10.89 5.87 35.59
C ARG A 618 9.63 5.07 35.92
N GLY A 619 9.65 4.41 37.07
CA GLY A 619 8.53 3.62 37.58
C GLY A 619 8.48 2.21 37.01
N ASP A 620 7.29 1.59 37.06
CA ASP A 620 7.08 0.27 36.49
C ASP A 620 6.98 0.38 34.96
N ALA A 621 8.09 0.10 34.27
CA ALA A 621 8.11 -0.02 32.81
C ALA A 621 7.35 -1.27 32.32
N ASP A 622 6.88 -2.12 33.25
CA ASP A 622 6.04 -3.25 32.97
C ASP A 622 4.62 -2.79 32.58
N MET A 623 4.40 -2.73 31.28
CA MET A 623 3.11 -2.38 30.70
C MET A 623 2.10 -3.54 30.72
N ARG A 624 2.41 -4.64 31.44
CA ARG A 624 1.45 -5.71 31.71
C ARG A 624 0.18 -5.16 32.37
N GLY A 625 -0.97 -5.68 31.94
CA GLY A 625 -2.27 -5.30 32.48
C GLY A 625 -2.81 -3.95 32.01
N ILE A 626 -2.27 -3.32 30.96
CA ILE A 626 -2.98 -2.25 30.24
C ILE A 626 -3.91 -2.94 29.23
N SER A 627 -5.17 -3.11 29.60
CA SER A 627 -6.17 -3.84 28.81
C SER A 627 -6.59 -3.04 27.56
N PRO A 628 -7.20 -3.67 26.55
CA PRO A 628 -7.80 -2.99 25.39
C PRO A 628 -8.59 -1.73 25.77
N GLY A 629 -8.24 -0.60 25.18
CA GLY A 629 -8.88 0.71 25.42
C GLY A 629 -8.38 1.47 26.65
N GLU A 630 -7.65 0.83 27.56
CA GLU A 630 -7.08 1.50 28.74
C GLU A 630 -5.84 2.34 28.39
N SER A 631 -5.45 3.21 29.31
CA SER A 631 -4.26 4.03 29.16
C SER A 631 -3.48 4.12 30.47
N ARG A 632 -2.16 4.24 30.37
CA ARG A 632 -1.25 4.44 31.51
C ARG A 632 -0.31 5.58 31.22
N GLU A 633 0.08 6.32 32.24
CA GLU A 633 1.11 7.34 32.11
C GLU A 633 2.50 6.70 32.23
N LEU A 634 3.38 7.10 31.31
CA LEU A 634 4.79 6.75 31.26
C LEU A 634 5.62 7.97 31.59
N GLU A 635 6.51 7.84 32.56
CA GLU A 635 7.45 8.87 32.97
C GLU A 635 8.81 8.65 32.30
N VAL A 636 9.26 9.60 31.50
CA VAL A 636 10.53 9.53 30.75
C VAL A 636 11.43 10.67 31.18
N VAL A 637 12.62 10.32 31.69
CA VAL A 637 13.65 11.28 32.07
C VAL A 637 14.65 11.44 30.94
N MET A 638 14.66 12.62 30.36
CA MET A 638 15.62 13.05 29.37
C MET A 638 16.77 13.77 30.06
N LYS A 639 18.01 13.42 29.70
CA LYS A 639 19.16 14.22 30.12
C LYS A 639 19.04 15.62 29.49
N THR A 640 19.20 16.63 30.33
CA THR A 640 19.17 18.01 29.88
C THR A 640 20.40 18.31 29.03
N ALA A 641 20.22 18.70 27.77
CA ALA A 641 21.31 19.16 26.93
C ALA A 641 21.91 20.45 27.51
N SER A 642 23.11 20.82 27.07
CA SER A 642 23.72 22.12 27.40
C SER A 642 22.72 23.27 27.22
N PRO A 643 22.76 24.33 28.06
CA PRO A 643 21.87 25.49 27.92
C PRO A 643 21.87 26.12 26.52
N GLU A 644 22.95 25.97 25.78
CA GLU A 644 23.10 26.39 24.39
C GLU A 644 22.27 25.51 23.46
N LEU A 645 22.40 24.18 23.54
CA LEU A 645 21.66 23.23 22.68
C LEU A 645 20.15 23.22 22.96
N GLN A 646 19.71 23.51 24.19
CA GLN A 646 18.28 23.65 24.51
C GLN A 646 17.58 24.73 23.69
N GLN A 647 18.31 25.75 23.23
CA GLN A 647 17.75 26.84 22.42
C GLN A 647 17.60 26.44 20.96
N CYS A 648 18.34 25.43 20.53
CA CYS A 648 18.37 24.90 19.17
C CYS A 648 17.31 23.79 18.94
N GLY A 649 16.62 23.33 19.99
CA GLY A 649 15.53 22.35 19.93
C GLY A 649 15.90 20.96 20.46
N GLN A 650 14.91 20.24 20.99
CA GLN A 650 15.08 18.88 21.53
C GLN A 650 13.86 18.01 21.20
N TRP A 651 14.13 16.76 20.85
CA TRP A 651 13.10 15.78 20.49
C TRP A 651 13.21 14.50 21.30
N LEU A 652 12.08 13.84 21.52
CA LEU A 652 11.97 12.56 22.21
C LEU A 652 11.33 11.53 21.28
N LEU A 653 12.07 10.51 20.87
CA LEU A 653 11.52 9.31 20.23
C LEU A 653 11.15 8.30 21.30
N LEU A 654 9.90 7.87 21.31
CA LEU A 654 9.43 6.71 22.05
C LEU A 654 9.11 5.58 21.08
N GLN A 655 9.46 4.35 21.49
CA GLN A 655 9.22 3.15 20.70
C GLN A 655 8.65 2.05 21.60
N ALA A 656 7.61 1.38 21.12
CA ALA A 656 7.12 0.11 21.65
C ALA A 656 7.63 -1.03 20.76
N CYS A 657 8.41 -1.92 21.36
CA CYS A 657 9.14 -2.98 20.69
C CYS A 657 8.67 -4.34 21.18
N GLN A 658 8.47 -5.30 20.28
CA GLN A 658 8.07 -6.65 20.64
C GLN A 658 9.08 -7.34 21.57
N THR A 659 8.62 -7.94 22.67
CA THR A 659 9.48 -8.61 23.66
C THR A 659 9.99 -9.97 23.20
N ASP A 660 9.13 -10.75 22.53
CA ASP A 660 9.43 -12.11 22.09
C ASP A 660 9.27 -12.19 20.56
N GLY A 661 10.30 -12.61 19.85
CA GLY A 661 10.21 -12.80 18.40
C GLY A 661 9.15 -13.85 18.03
N SER A 662 8.39 -13.61 16.97
CA SER A 662 7.60 -14.63 16.30
C SER A 662 8.39 -15.22 15.12
N GLN A 663 7.81 -16.17 14.38
CA GLN A 663 8.43 -16.72 13.16
C GLN A 663 8.69 -15.64 12.10
N LEU A 664 7.85 -14.59 12.04
CA LEU A 664 7.91 -13.54 11.02
C LEU A 664 8.43 -12.21 11.56
N ILE A 665 8.13 -11.87 12.82
CA ILE A 665 8.50 -10.60 13.41
C ILE A 665 9.64 -10.82 14.42
N PRO A 666 10.84 -10.25 14.20
CA PRO A 666 11.97 -10.48 15.08
C PRO A 666 11.76 -9.83 16.45
N GLU A 667 12.47 -10.35 17.46
CA GLU A 667 12.57 -9.70 18.77
C GLU A 667 13.01 -8.24 18.62
N LYS A 668 12.48 -7.34 19.47
CA LYS A 668 12.76 -5.90 19.46
C LYS A 668 12.32 -5.16 18.21
N PHE A 669 11.50 -5.78 17.35
CA PHE A 669 10.88 -5.07 16.24
C PHE A 669 9.97 -3.94 16.77
N VAL A 670 10.09 -2.76 16.18
CA VAL A 670 9.30 -1.57 16.55
C VAL A 670 7.90 -1.70 15.96
N ILE A 671 6.91 -1.92 16.82
CA ILE A 671 5.48 -2.03 16.47
C ILE A 671 4.85 -0.63 16.35
N ALA A 672 5.18 0.25 17.29
CA ALA A 672 4.66 1.61 17.34
C ALA A 672 5.77 2.57 17.76
N ASP A 673 5.76 3.78 17.20
CA ASP A 673 6.70 4.83 17.57
C ASP A 673 6.10 6.23 17.44
N VAL A 674 6.70 7.18 18.14
CA VAL A 674 6.36 8.60 18.03
C VAL A 674 7.57 9.45 18.36
N CYS A 675 7.74 10.56 17.65
CA CYS A 675 8.72 11.59 17.99
C CYS A 675 7.99 12.86 18.44
N PHE A 676 8.22 13.29 19.67
CA PHE A 676 7.70 14.54 20.23
C PHE A 676 8.74 15.65 20.14
N THR A 677 8.30 16.85 19.78
CA THR A 677 9.10 18.08 19.94
C THR A 677 8.94 18.55 21.39
N VAL A 678 9.94 18.31 22.22
CA VAL A 678 9.90 18.60 23.67
C VAL A 678 10.33 20.05 23.95
N ALA A 679 11.34 20.53 23.22
CA ALA A 679 11.72 21.93 23.20
C ALA A 679 11.78 22.41 21.76
N ALA A 680 10.95 23.39 21.42
CA ALA A 680 11.00 24.04 20.12
C ALA A 680 12.22 24.98 20.03
N PRO A 681 12.86 25.10 18.85
CA PRO A 681 13.92 26.08 18.66
C PRO A 681 13.40 27.53 18.88
N LYS A 682 14.17 28.37 19.58
CA LYS A 682 13.75 29.75 19.91
C LYS A 682 14.11 30.75 18.82
N SER A 683 13.15 31.53 18.30
CA SER A 683 13.35 32.55 17.24
C SER A 683 14.51 33.55 17.50
N GLU A 684 15.10 34.09 16.42
CA GLU A 684 16.31 34.94 16.34
C GLU A 684 16.22 36.32 17.06
N THR A 685 15.15 36.61 17.83
CA THR A 685 14.81 37.98 18.28
C THR A 685 15.52 38.50 19.54
N SER A 686 16.42 37.75 20.19
CA SER A 686 17.14 38.23 21.38
C SER A 686 18.55 38.76 21.08
N LYS A 687 18.86 39.98 21.55
CA LYS A 687 20.21 40.60 21.49
C LYS A 687 21.29 39.61 21.98
N GLN A 688 22.28 39.36 21.12
CA GLN A 688 23.35 38.38 21.32
C GLN A 688 24.39 38.83 22.36
N PRO A 689 24.90 37.93 23.23
CA PRO A 689 26.10 38.16 24.01
C PRO A 689 27.37 37.89 23.16
N ALA A 690 28.37 38.77 23.29
CA ALA A 690 29.63 38.64 22.58
C ALA A 690 30.49 37.51 23.17
N GLY A 691 30.89 36.52 22.36
CA GLY A 691 31.99 35.59 22.66
C GLY A 691 31.64 34.12 23.00
N GLY A 692 30.38 33.68 22.90
CA GLY A 692 29.96 32.28 23.16
C GLY A 692 29.50 31.50 21.91
N MET A 693 29.20 30.20 22.07
CA MET A 693 28.56 29.36 21.05
C MET A 693 27.18 29.95 20.68
N LEU A 694 26.93 30.15 19.39
CA LEU A 694 25.76 30.85 18.87
C LEU A 694 24.70 29.84 18.42
N CYS A 695 23.64 29.69 19.21
CA CYS A 695 22.36 29.13 18.78
C CYS A 695 21.38 30.30 18.58
N SER A 696 20.81 30.46 17.38
CA SER A 696 19.76 31.45 17.13
C SER A 696 18.68 30.82 16.27
N GLY A 697 17.49 30.62 16.82
CA GLY A 697 16.43 29.98 16.05
C GLY A 697 16.63 28.48 15.91
N SER A 698 15.96 28.00 14.87
CA SER A 698 16.09 26.68 14.28
C SER A 698 17.50 26.32 13.83
N LEU A 699 18.50 27.20 13.84
CA LEU A 699 19.83 26.97 13.23
C LEU A 699 20.72 26.01 14.06
N PRO A 700 21.64 25.26 13.42
CA PRO A 700 22.66 24.49 14.15
C PRO A 700 23.60 25.41 14.94
N PRO A 701 24.20 24.93 16.04
CA PRO A 701 25.12 25.72 16.85
C PRO A 701 26.36 26.13 16.04
N LEU A 702 26.65 27.42 16.01
CA LEU A 702 27.81 27.99 15.32
C LEU A 702 28.88 28.38 16.34
N LEU A 703 30.10 27.83 16.19
CA LEU A 703 31.26 28.28 16.93
C LEU A 703 31.83 29.55 16.29
N HIS A 704 31.70 30.68 17.00
CA HIS A 704 32.28 32.00 16.68
C HIS A 704 31.96 32.57 15.29
N MET A 705 31.12 33.62 15.25
CA MET A 705 31.02 34.50 14.08
C MET A 705 32.11 35.59 14.21
N PRO A 706 33.11 35.65 13.31
CA PRO A 706 34.10 36.72 13.36
C PRO A 706 33.43 38.07 13.13
N ALA A 707 33.77 39.08 13.92
CA ALA A 707 33.30 40.45 13.69
C ALA A 707 33.72 40.90 12.28
N ALA A 708 32.74 41.20 11.43
CA ALA A 708 32.97 41.49 10.02
C ALA A 708 32.31 42.82 9.62
N GLY A 709 32.99 43.57 8.76
CA GLY A 709 32.40 44.74 8.11
C GLY A 709 31.29 44.35 7.12
N PRO A 710 30.44 45.31 6.72
CA PRO A 710 29.38 45.05 5.75
C PRO A 710 29.96 44.60 4.40
N ALA A 711 29.19 43.82 3.64
CA ALA A 711 29.62 43.41 2.30
C ALA A 711 29.84 44.62 1.40
N THR A 712 30.78 44.52 0.46
CA THR A 712 31.16 45.59 -0.45
C THR A 712 30.73 45.26 -1.88
N LEU A 713 30.32 46.28 -2.64
CA LEU A 713 29.84 46.14 -4.03
C LEU A 713 30.82 46.82 -4.99
N GLU A 714 31.37 46.04 -5.93
CA GLU A 714 32.15 46.51 -7.07
C GLU A 714 31.34 46.34 -8.36
N ARG A 715 31.21 47.38 -9.19
CA ARG A 715 30.43 47.35 -10.44
C ARG A 715 31.28 47.70 -11.66
N SER A 716 31.10 46.94 -12.74
CA SER A 716 31.69 47.21 -14.04
C SER A 716 30.71 46.80 -15.15
N GLY A 717 30.04 47.78 -15.75
CA GLY A 717 28.99 47.53 -16.75
C GLY A 717 27.79 46.78 -16.17
N ASP A 718 27.44 45.64 -16.79
CA ASP A 718 26.39 44.71 -16.37
C ASP A 718 26.83 43.71 -15.30
N LYS A 719 28.12 43.73 -14.92
CA LYS A 719 28.72 42.84 -13.92
C LYS A 719 28.81 43.52 -12.56
N SER A 720 28.40 42.79 -11.54
CA SER A 720 28.52 43.19 -10.13
C SER A 720 29.23 42.10 -9.35
N VAL A 721 30.18 42.49 -8.50
CA VAL A 721 30.89 41.59 -7.58
C VAL A 721 30.66 42.06 -6.17
N ILE A 722 30.13 41.17 -5.33
CA ILE A 722 29.93 41.39 -3.92
C ILE A 722 31.03 40.64 -3.19
N LYS A 723 31.81 41.34 -2.36
CA LYS A 723 32.82 40.74 -1.48
C LYS A 723 32.38 40.91 -0.03
N SER A 724 32.26 39.79 0.66
CA SER A 724 31.85 39.69 2.05
C SER A 724 32.93 38.98 2.87
N ALA A 725 32.76 38.87 4.20
CA ALA A 725 33.75 38.23 5.05
C ALA A 725 33.80 36.70 4.89
N THR A 726 32.72 36.09 4.41
CA THR A 726 32.64 34.62 4.24
C THR A 726 32.40 34.18 2.79
N TYR A 727 32.09 35.12 1.88
CA TYR A 727 31.76 34.76 0.50
C TYR A 727 32.06 35.85 -0.53
N THR A 728 32.15 35.43 -1.79
CA THR A 728 32.11 36.30 -2.97
C THR A 728 30.93 35.89 -3.85
N ALA A 729 30.03 36.82 -4.15
CA ALA A 729 28.92 36.60 -5.07
C ALA A 729 29.12 37.44 -6.34
N ARG A 730 28.82 36.88 -7.51
CA ARG A 730 28.94 37.57 -8.81
C ARG A 730 27.61 37.58 -9.53
N PHE A 731 27.20 38.74 -10.00
CA PHE A 731 25.98 38.92 -10.78
C PHE A 731 26.30 39.44 -12.18
N GLN A 732 25.52 39.00 -13.15
CA GLN A 732 25.50 39.55 -14.49
C GLN A 732 24.05 39.78 -14.92
N GLY A 733 23.69 41.02 -15.27
CA GLY A 733 22.34 41.34 -15.76
C GLY A 733 21.20 41.01 -14.76
N GLY A 734 21.48 40.98 -13.46
CA GLY A 734 20.54 40.58 -12.41
C GLY A 734 20.56 39.09 -12.05
N THR A 735 21.26 38.25 -12.82
CA THR A 735 21.40 36.82 -12.54
C THR A 735 22.62 36.52 -11.65
N LEU A 736 22.45 35.73 -10.60
CA LEU A 736 23.55 35.24 -9.75
C LEU A 736 24.40 34.21 -10.52
N THR A 737 25.59 34.59 -11.00
CA THR A 737 26.44 33.72 -11.83
C THR A 737 27.41 32.83 -11.07
N SER A 738 27.78 33.20 -9.84
CA SER A 738 28.74 32.47 -9.01
C SER A 738 28.57 32.87 -7.55
N LEU A 739 28.69 31.89 -6.66
CA LEU A 739 28.72 32.06 -5.21
C LEU A 739 29.85 31.19 -4.67
N CYS A 740 30.97 31.83 -4.32
CA CYS A 740 32.12 31.14 -3.76
C CYS A 740 32.25 31.42 -2.26
N GLY A 741 32.62 30.41 -1.48
CA GLY A 741 33.19 30.63 -0.15
C GLY A 741 34.54 31.34 -0.24
N THR A 742 35.02 31.90 0.88
CA THR A 742 36.38 32.50 0.97
C THR A 742 37.51 31.49 0.84
N ASP A 743 37.21 30.20 1.01
CA ASP A 743 38.05 29.05 0.69
C ASP A 743 38.25 28.83 -0.83
N GLY A 744 37.50 29.54 -1.67
CA GLY A 744 37.53 29.39 -3.12
C GLY A 744 36.66 28.26 -3.66
N LEU A 745 35.84 27.59 -2.83
CA LEU A 745 34.91 26.58 -3.30
C LEU A 745 33.72 27.24 -4.01
N GLU A 746 33.52 26.93 -5.29
CA GLU A 746 32.30 27.29 -6.01
C GLU A 746 31.14 26.41 -5.55
N LEU A 747 30.10 27.05 -5.02
CA LEU A 747 28.93 26.37 -4.47
C LEU A 747 27.86 26.10 -5.54
N LEU A 748 27.83 26.89 -6.61
CA LEU A 748 26.86 26.75 -7.70
C LEU A 748 27.46 26.00 -8.89
N ALA A 749 26.73 25.01 -9.41
CA ALA A 749 27.08 24.34 -10.66
C ALA A 749 26.51 25.03 -11.90
N LYS A 750 25.43 25.82 -11.76
CA LYS A 750 24.82 26.60 -12.83
C LYS A 750 24.47 28.02 -12.34
N PRO A 751 24.53 29.04 -13.22
CA PRO A 751 24.06 30.38 -12.89
C PRO A 751 22.55 30.43 -12.54
N GLY A 752 22.24 31.25 -11.53
CA GLY A 752 20.91 31.74 -11.21
C GLY A 752 20.24 31.01 -10.04
N LEU A 753 19.47 31.76 -9.26
CA LEU A 753 18.29 31.22 -8.58
C LEU A 753 17.16 31.28 -9.60
N GLN A 754 16.49 30.17 -9.85
CA GLN A 754 15.41 30.10 -10.84
C GLN A 754 14.08 29.93 -10.13
N HIS A 755 13.05 30.66 -10.56
CA HIS A 755 11.69 30.34 -10.11
C HIS A 755 11.27 28.98 -10.65
N HIS A 756 10.61 28.18 -9.81
CA HIS A 756 10.00 26.91 -10.20
C HIS A 756 8.50 26.94 -9.92
N PHE A 757 7.72 26.68 -10.96
CA PHE A 757 6.25 26.64 -10.93
C PHE A 757 5.69 25.29 -11.41
N THR A 758 6.56 24.33 -11.72
CA THR A 758 6.19 23.01 -12.23
C THR A 758 6.90 21.93 -11.42
N ARG A 759 6.36 20.71 -11.48
CA ARG A 759 7.01 19.48 -10.99
C ARG A 759 7.01 18.43 -12.09
N ALA A 760 7.83 17.40 -11.98
CA ALA A 760 7.65 16.22 -12.81
C ALA A 760 6.34 15.55 -12.38
N THR A 761 5.40 15.40 -13.29
CA THR A 761 4.03 15.00 -12.98
C THR A 761 4.00 13.67 -12.23
N THR A 762 3.27 13.59 -11.12
CA THR A 762 2.93 12.31 -10.50
C THR A 762 1.88 11.59 -11.34
N ASP A 763 1.61 10.31 -11.08
CA ASP A 763 0.52 9.63 -11.76
C ASP A 763 -0.84 10.24 -11.41
N ASN A 764 -1.06 10.64 -10.15
CA ASN A 764 -2.26 11.39 -9.75
C ASN A 764 -2.43 12.73 -10.49
N ASP A 765 -1.34 13.41 -10.87
CA ASP A 765 -1.42 14.62 -11.70
C ASP A 765 -1.97 14.31 -13.11
N ARG A 766 -1.74 13.10 -13.60
CA ARG A 766 -2.12 12.62 -14.94
C ARG A 766 -3.51 11.99 -14.97
N CYS A 767 -4.06 11.59 -13.82
CA CYS A 767 -5.33 10.88 -13.71
C CYS A 767 -6.55 11.81 -13.76
N GLY A 768 -7.13 11.97 -14.95
CA GLY A 768 -8.43 12.61 -15.21
C GLY A 768 -9.16 11.91 -16.35
N THR A 769 -10.31 12.42 -16.79
CA THR A 769 -11.06 11.82 -17.93
C THR A 769 -10.23 11.76 -19.21
N ASP A 770 -9.24 12.63 -19.37
CA ASP A 770 -8.26 12.59 -20.46
C ASP A 770 -7.27 11.42 -20.42
N PHE A 771 -7.08 10.81 -19.26
CA PHE A 771 -6.32 9.56 -19.10
C PHE A 771 -7.14 8.38 -19.65
N PHE A 772 -8.37 8.21 -19.15
CA PHE A 772 -9.24 7.08 -19.51
C PHE A 772 -9.85 7.20 -20.90
N VAL A 773 -10.15 8.43 -21.34
CA VAL A 773 -10.81 8.68 -22.62
C VAL A 773 -10.09 9.79 -23.43
N PRO A 774 -8.84 9.56 -23.89
CA PRO A 774 -7.98 10.60 -24.46
C PRO A 774 -8.52 11.24 -25.73
N TRP A 775 -9.48 10.60 -26.41
CA TRP A 775 -10.07 11.15 -27.62
C TRP A 775 -11.10 12.26 -27.34
N LEU A 776 -11.75 12.27 -26.16
CA LEU A 776 -12.75 13.28 -25.80
C LEU A 776 -12.16 14.70 -25.77
N ILE A 777 -10.91 14.83 -25.29
CA ILE A 777 -10.23 16.12 -25.20
C ILE A 777 -9.76 16.69 -26.54
N LYS A 778 -9.86 15.94 -27.64
CA LYS A 778 -9.56 16.45 -28.99
C LYS A 778 -10.62 17.42 -29.48
N VAL A 779 -11.83 17.39 -28.90
CA VAL A 779 -12.91 18.32 -29.21
C VAL A 779 -12.81 19.53 -28.27
N PRO A 780 -12.53 20.75 -28.77
CA PRO A 780 -12.24 21.90 -27.91
C PRO A 780 -13.37 22.26 -26.93
N LEU A 781 -14.63 22.13 -27.34
CA LEU A 781 -15.79 22.39 -26.50
C LEU A 781 -15.91 21.37 -25.37
N VAL A 782 -15.72 20.08 -25.65
CA VAL A 782 -15.74 19.01 -24.65
C VAL A 782 -14.58 19.19 -23.68
N ARG A 783 -13.38 19.49 -24.18
CA ARG A 783 -12.22 19.77 -23.33
C ARG A 783 -12.47 20.96 -22.40
N HIS A 784 -13.05 22.05 -22.90
CA HIS A 784 -13.39 23.22 -22.08
C HIS A 784 -14.43 22.87 -21.01
N PHE A 785 -15.46 22.10 -21.38
CA PHE A 785 -16.45 21.59 -20.43
C PHE A 785 -15.77 20.74 -19.35
N LEU A 786 -14.98 19.73 -19.71
CA LEU A 786 -14.29 18.87 -18.74
C LEU A 786 -13.39 19.67 -17.79
N ASP A 787 -12.67 20.68 -18.29
CA ASP A 787 -11.82 21.55 -17.48
C ASP A 787 -12.65 22.42 -16.50
N CYS A 788 -13.75 23.03 -16.96
CA CYS A 788 -14.63 23.85 -16.12
C CYS A 788 -15.30 23.08 -14.98
N TYR A 789 -15.56 21.78 -15.18
CA TYR A 789 -16.18 20.92 -14.17
C TYR A 789 -15.16 20.04 -13.42
N GLY A 790 -13.85 20.27 -13.63
CA GLY A 790 -12.79 19.58 -12.89
C GLY A 790 -12.50 18.14 -13.33
N PHE A 791 -13.09 17.68 -14.44
CA PHE A 791 -12.89 16.34 -15.01
C PHE A 791 -11.53 16.14 -15.70
N LEU A 792 -10.87 17.23 -16.06
CA LEU A 792 -9.57 17.19 -16.72
C LEU A 792 -8.45 16.96 -15.69
N SER A 793 -7.44 16.14 -16.04
CA SER A 793 -6.25 15.94 -15.22
C SER A 793 -5.53 17.26 -14.93
N LEU A 794 -4.87 17.34 -13.77
CA LEU A 794 -4.08 18.52 -13.40
C LEU A 794 -2.99 18.81 -14.43
N ALA A 795 -2.29 17.78 -14.88
CA ALA A 795 -1.25 17.86 -15.89
C ALA A 795 -1.77 18.44 -17.21
N ALA A 796 -2.98 18.08 -17.65
CA ALA A 796 -3.58 18.65 -18.85
C ALA A 796 -4.00 20.11 -18.65
N SER A 797 -4.63 20.48 -17.53
CA SER A 797 -4.95 21.88 -17.21
C SER A 797 -3.69 22.76 -17.18
N TRP A 798 -2.58 22.28 -16.61
CA TRP A 798 -1.29 22.98 -16.60
C TRP A 798 -0.70 23.20 -18.00
N LYS A 799 -0.78 22.17 -18.87
CA LYS A 799 -0.31 22.26 -20.26
C LYS A 799 -1.15 23.21 -21.11
N ILE A 800 -2.46 23.32 -20.84
CA ILE A 800 -3.36 24.24 -21.55
C ILE A 800 -2.94 25.69 -21.33
N VAL A 801 -2.68 26.09 -20.08
CA VAL A 801 -2.24 27.46 -19.78
C VAL A 801 -0.78 27.72 -20.17
N GLY A 802 -0.01 26.67 -20.46
CA GLY A 802 1.37 26.76 -20.96
C GLY A 802 2.44 26.79 -19.85
N LEU A 803 2.16 26.22 -18.67
CA LEU A 803 3.15 26.13 -17.58
C LEU A 803 4.44 25.39 -18.00
N ASP A 804 4.34 24.43 -18.93
CA ASP A 804 5.46 23.67 -19.50
C ASP A 804 6.33 24.47 -20.48
N ARG A 805 5.90 25.69 -20.87
CA ARG A 805 6.55 26.54 -21.87
C ARG A 805 6.75 27.98 -21.40
N LEU A 806 6.81 28.18 -20.08
CA LEU A 806 7.05 29.50 -19.49
C LEU A 806 8.40 30.06 -19.93
N THR A 807 8.41 31.30 -20.40
CA THR A 807 9.62 32.07 -20.69
C THR A 807 9.73 33.24 -19.72
N ALA A 808 10.87 33.36 -19.05
CA ALA A 808 11.18 34.47 -18.15
C ALA A 808 11.84 35.63 -18.91
N SER A 809 11.55 36.86 -18.48
CA SER A 809 12.20 38.08 -18.98
C SER A 809 12.46 39.04 -17.83
N VAL A 810 13.72 39.46 -17.64
CA VAL A 810 14.08 40.46 -16.63
C VAL A 810 13.59 41.83 -17.11
N THR A 811 12.70 42.45 -16.32
CA THR A 811 12.11 43.77 -16.64
C THR A 811 12.79 44.91 -15.91
N ALA A 812 13.34 44.66 -14.71
CA ALA A 812 14.09 45.65 -13.95
C ALA A 812 15.21 45.00 -13.11
N CYS A 813 16.32 45.72 -12.93
CA CYS A 813 17.45 45.33 -12.10
C CYS A 813 18.02 46.59 -11.40
N GLU A 814 17.75 46.73 -10.11
CA GLU A 814 17.94 47.96 -9.35
C GLU A 814 18.84 47.72 -8.14
N TRP A 815 19.93 48.48 -8.03
CA TRP A 815 20.82 48.45 -6.87
C TRP A 815 20.51 49.60 -5.92
N SER A 816 20.50 49.31 -4.63
CA SER A 816 20.39 50.27 -3.53
C SER A 816 21.32 49.90 -2.38
N SER A 817 21.44 50.77 -1.39
CA SER A 817 22.20 50.52 -0.15
C SER A 817 21.27 50.41 1.04
N SER A 818 21.55 49.49 1.96
CA SER A 818 20.90 49.39 3.27
C SER A 818 21.93 49.47 4.41
N ALA A 819 21.48 49.44 5.66
CA ALA A 819 22.37 49.43 6.82
C ALA A 819 23.15 48.11 6.95
N GLU A 820 22.57 47.03 6.44
CA GLU A 820 23.09 45.66 6.50
C GLU A 820 24.07 45.36 5.35
N GLY A 821 23.93 46.05 4.21
CA GLY A 821 24.83 45.94 3.07
C GLY A 821 24.22 46.38 1.73
N PRO A 822 24.85 46.05 0.59
CA PRO A 822 24.28 46.27 -0.73
C PRO A 822 22.96 45.51 -0.91
N LYS A 823 22.03 46.09 -1.65
CA LYS A 823 20.72 45.51 -1.94
C LYS A 823 20.47 45.48 -3.45
N LEU A 824 20.02 44.35 -3.98
CA LEU A 824 19.66 44.17 -5.38
C LEU A 824 18.19 43.76 -5.49
N ARG A 825 17.42 44.47 -6.29
CA ARG A 825 16.06 44.11 -6.66
C ARG A 825 16.00 43.72 -8.13
N VAL A 826 15.46 42.54 -8.44
CA VAL A 826 15.29 42.02 -9.81
C VAL A 826 13.83 41.70 -10.02
N ARG A 827 13.22 42.28 -11.06
CA ARG A 827 11.84 41.98 -11.46
C ARG A 827 11.83 41.17 -12.73
N GLU A 828 10.98 40.16 -12.78
CA GLU A 828 10.85 39.26 -13.92
C GLU A 828 9.39 39.06 -14.31
N ASN A 829 9.16 38.94 -15.61
CA ASN A 829 7.87 38.62 -16.18
C ASN A 829 7.93 37.23 -16.82
N PHE A 830 6.98 36.37 -16.43
CA PHE A 830 6.82 35.03 -16.99
C PHE A 830 5.63 35.00 -17.94
N SER A 831 5.87 34.61 -19.18
CA SER A 831 4.83 34.54 -20.21
C SER A 831 4.81 33.18 -20.89
N ALA A 832 3.63 32.76 -21.35
CA ALA A 832 3.46 31.62 -22.26
C ALA A 832 2.31 31.93 -23.23
N ASN A 833 2.36 31.37 -24.43
CA ASN A 833 1.33 31.57 -25.47
C ASN A 833 1.02 33.05 -25.78
N GLY A 834 2.01 33.94 -25.63
CA GLY A 834 1.84 35.39 -25.83
C GLY A 834 1.08 36.13 -24.71
N GLN A 835 0.81 35.45 -23.59
CA GLN A 835 0.13 36.01 -22.43
C GLN A 835 1.08 36.08 -21.23
N LEU A 836 1.01 37.18 -20.48
CA LEU A 836 1.71 37.34 -19.22
C LEU A 836 0.98 36.57 -18.12
N LEU A 837 1.69 35.68 -17.42
CA LEU A 837 1.13 34.74 -16.45
C LEU A 837 1.59 35.01 -15.02
N LEU A 838 2.84 35.42 -14.81
CA LEU A 838 3.35 35.82 -13.49
C LEU A 838 4.23 37.06 -13.59
N GLU A 839 4.17 37.88 -12.56
CA GLU A 839 5.19 38.87 -12.23
C GLU A 839 5.92 38.41 -10.96
N THR A 840 7.24 38.50 -10.96
CA THR A 840 8.04 38.11 -9.80
C THR A 840 9.06 39.18 -9.44
N CYS A 841 9.47 39.18 -8.18
CA CYS A 841 10.49 40.08 -7.66
C CYS A 841 11.41 39.32 -6.71
N PHE A 842 12.69 39.23 -7.05
CA PHE A 842 13.76 38.89 -6.11
C PHE A 842 14.31 40.15 -5.47
N GLU A 843 14.51 40.10 -4.17
CA GLU A 843 15.18 41.14 -3.40
C GLU A 843 16.30 40.52 -2.56
N TYR A 844 17.54 40.79 -2.95
CA TYR A 844 18.76 40.32 -2.31
C TYR A 844 19.30 41.39 -1.36
N VAL A 845 19.61 41.03 -0.12
CA VAL A 845 20.38 41.84 0.83
C VAL A 845 21.67 41.09 1.16
N PHE A 846 22.80 41.69 0.82
CA PHE A 846 24.12 41.08 0.99
C PHE A 846 24.73 41.47 2.33
N GLU A 847 24.59 40.61 3.32
CA GLU A 847 25.14 40.82 4.65
C GLU A 847 26.59 40.29 4.77
N ALA A 848 27.24 40.56 5.89
CA ALA A 848 28.62 40.17 6.17
C ALA A 848 28.88 38.65 6.19
N HIS A 849 27.83 37.83 6.38
CA HIS A 849 27.98 36.37 6.49
C HIS A 849 26.97 35.54 5.67
N ARG A 850 25.90 36.17 5.18
CA ARG A 850 24.81 35.52 4.45
C ARG A 850 24.24 36.44 3.39
N VAL A 851 23.47 35.88 2.46
CA VAL A 851 22.61 36.62 1.53
C VAL A 851 21.17 36.36 1.95
N VAL A 852 20.42 37.41 2.30
CA VAL A 852 18.98 37.31 2.52
C VAL A 852 18.29 37.52 1.17
N VAL A 853 17.39 36.60 0.81
CA VAL A 853 16.65 36.63 -0.45
C VAL A 853 15.17 36.67 -0.10
N SER A 854 14.50 37.77 -0.41
CA SER A 854 13.04 37.89 -0.34
C SER A 854 12.46 37.76 -1.74
N VAL A 855 11.36 37.02 -1.85
CA VAL A 855 10.72 36.69 -3.12
C VAL A 855 9.25 37.05 -3.04
N THR A 856 8.76 37.77 -4.05
CA THR A 856 7.34 37.97 -4.29
C THR A 856 6.96 37.37 -5.64
N VAL A 857 5.87 36.60 -5.67
CA VAL A 857 5.30 35.99 -6.89
C VAL A 857 3.84 36.40 -6.99
N THR A 858 3.47 37.07 -8.07
CA THR A 858 2.10 37.54 -8.33
C THR A 858 1.55 36.83 -9.57
N PRO A 859 0.61 35.87 -9.41
CA PRO A 859 -0.06 35.24 -10.53
C PRO A 859 -1.04 36.23 -11.19
N ILE A 860 -1.09 36.24 -12.52
CA ILE A 860 -1.95 37.13 -13.31
C ILE A 860 -2.50 36.43 -14.56
N GLY A 861 -3.47 37.07 -15.21
CA GLY A 861 -4.05 36.59 -16.46
C GLY A 861 -4.77 35.24 -16.30
N PRO A 862 -4.70 34.32 -17.27
CA PRO A 862 -5.43 33.05 -17.22
C PRO A 862 -4.90 32.10 -16.14
N LEU A 863 -3.72 32.35 -15.56
CA LEU A 863 -3.16 31.49 -14.52
C LEU A 863 -4.02 31.51 -13.25
N THR A 864 -4.68 32.62 -12.93
CA THR A 864 -5.52 32.77 -11.72
C THR A 864 -6.80 31.92 -11.77
N GLY A 865 -7.17 31.41 -12.95
CA GLY A 865 -8.30 30.50 -13.14
C GLY A 865 -7.97 29.02 -12.93
N LEU A 866 -6.70 28.65 -12.73
CA LEU A 866 -6.34 27.27 -12.41
C LEU A 866 -6.78 26.91 -11.00
N ALA A 867 -7.20 25.66 -10.80
CA ALA A 867 -7.48 25.11 -9.46
C ALA A 867 -6.24 25.10 -8.57
N THR A 868 -5.07 24.74 -9.13
CA THR A 868 -3.80 24.67 -8.40
C THR A 868 -2.61 24.84 -9.33
N LEU A 869 -1.54 25.42 -8.81
CA LEU A 869 -0.18 25.26 -9.33
C LEU A 869 0.45 23.98 -8.76
N PRO A 870 1.41 23.35 -9.46
CA PRO A 870 2.21 22.26 -8.90
C PRO A 870 3.02 22.69 -7.67
N ARG A 871 3.64 23.87 -7.76
CA ARG A 871 4.46 24.49 -6.70
C ARG A 871 4.68 25.98 -6.95
N VAL A 872 5.15 26.68 -5.93
CA VAL A 872 5.71 28.02 -5.99
C VAL A 872 6.98 28.03 -5.16
N GLY A 873 8.13 28.22 -5.82
CA GLY A 873 9.42 28.11 -5.15
C GLY A 873 10.59 28.57 -5.99
N VAL A 874 11.78 28.25 -5.50
CA VAL A 874 13.05 28.47 -6.19
C VAL A 874 13.84 27.17 -6.36
N GLY A 875 14.58 27.09 -7.46
CA GLY A 875 15.55 26.05 -7.73
C GLY A 875 16.97 26.59 -7.77
N LEU A 876 17.93 25.78 -7.33
CA LEU A 876 19.36 26.03 -7.47
C LEU A 876 20.10 24.73 -7.79
N ALA A 877 21.08 24.80 -8.69
CA ALA A 877 21.97 23.69 -9.01
C ALA A 877 23.28 23.86 -8.24
N LEU A 878 23.48 23.03 -7.23
CA LEU A 878 24.68 23.01 -6.39
C LEU A 878 25.80 22.18 -7.00
N SER A 879 27.04 22.52 -6.61
CA SER A 879 28.25 21.77 -6.96
C SER A 879 28.10 20.28 -6.63
N ALA A 880 28.55 19.42 -7.55
CA ALA A 880 28.49 17.97 -7.39
C ALA A 880 29.18 17.44 -6.12
N LYS A 881 30.12 18.24 -5.58
CA LYS A 881 30.87 17.95 -4.35
C LYS A 881 30.01 17.98 -3.08
N LEU A 882 28.88 18.68 -3.09
CA LEU A 882 27.99 18.84 -1.93
C LEU A 882 27.02 17.66 -1.83
N SER A 883 27.55 16.47 -1.54
CA SER A 883 26.80 15.21 -1.57
C SER A 883 26.05 14.86 -0.28
N THR A 884 26.26 15.61 0.80
CA THR A 884 25.62 15.33 2.09
C THR A 884 24.59 16.40 2.40
N MET A 885 23.40 15.99 2.85
CA MET A 885 22.31 16.86 3.25
C MET A 885 22.00 16.64 4.74
N THR A 886 21.99 17.72 5.51
CA THR A 886 21.48 17.77 6.89
C THR A 886 20.34 18.77 6.93
N TRP A 887 19.20 18.46 7.54
CA TRP A 887 18.06 19.38 7.57
C TRP A 887 17.28 19.27 8.87
N LEU A 888 16.63 20.38 9.25
CA LEU A 888 15.55 20.37 10.23
C LEU A 888 14.22 20.46 9.50
N GLY A 889 13.42 19.40 9.63
CA GLY A 889 12.11 19.27 8.97
C GLY A 889 11.58 17.85 9.11
N CYS A 890 10.56 17.51 8.35
CA CYS A 890 10.06 16.13 8.27
C CYS A 890 11.12 15.22 7.63
N GLY A 891 11.35 14.05 8.23
CA GLY A 891 12.27 13.05 7.73
C GLY A 891 12.32 11.77 8.58
N PRO A 892 13.24 10.83 8.28
CA PRO A 892 14.23 10.91 7.20
C PRO A 892 13.65 10.55 5.82
N GLY A 893 12.47 9.93 5.75
CA GLY A 893 11.82 9.49 4.52
C GLY A 893 11.31 10.63 3.62
N GLU A 894 10.71 10.26 2.48
CA GLU A 894 10.01 11.19 1.61
C GLU A 894 8.70 11.67 2.27
N SER A 895 8.41 12.97 2.19
CA SER A 895 7.19 13.59 2.70
C SER A 895 6.71 14.76 1.82
N TYR A 896 5.39 14.94 1.82
CA TYR A 896 4.66 16.00 1.12
C TYR A 896 3.63 16.64 2.04
N PRO A 897 3.05 17.80 1.70
CA PRO A 897 2.11 18.52 2.55
C PRO A 897 0.94 17.67 3.05
N ASP A 898 0.45 16.74 2.22
CA ASP A 898 -0.65 15.82 2.51
C ASP A 898 -0.20 14.41 2.92
N ARG A 899 1.10 14.11 2.93
CA ARG A 899 1.66 12.80 3.32
C ARG A 899 3.00 12.95 4.05
N LYS A 900 2.94 13.02 5.38
CA LYS A 900 4.14 13.27 6.23
C LYS A 900 4.05 12.66 7.63
N VAL A 901 3.07 11.79 7.92
CA VAL A 901 2.79 11.32 9.28
C VAL A 901 3.90 10.43 9.82
N ALA A 902 4.53 9.61 8.99
CA ALA A 902 5.68 8.81 9.39
C ALA A 902 7.01 9.59 9.39
N SER A 903 7.02 10.80 8.82
CA SER A 903 8.21 11.64 8.78
C SER A 903 8.25 12.57 10.00
N ASP A 904 9.09 12.21 10.97
CA ASP A 904 9.22 12.96 12.21
C ASP A 904 9.90 14.32 11.95
N TRP A 905 9.39 15.36 12.61
CA TRP A 905 9.96 16.71 12.48
C TRP A 905 11.12 16.85 13.46
N ALA A 906 12.36 16.72 12.96
CA ALA A 906 13.59 16.72 13.75
C ALA A 906 14.79 17.06 12.86
N VAL A 907 16.00 17.01 13.42
CA VAL A 907 17.24 17.11 12.62
C VAL A 907 17.59 15.75 12.03
N HIS A 908 17.70 15.70 10.70
CA HIS A 908 18.01 14.51 9.92
C HIS A 908 19.26 14.72 9.08
N LYS A 909 19.92 13.62 8.71
CA LYS A 909 21.17 13.64 7.94
C LYS A 909 21.22 12.44 6.98
N GLY A 910 21.62 12.68 5.73
CA GLY A 910 21.73 11.62 4.72
C GLY A 910 22.54 12.02 3.48
N ASP A 911 22.88 11.03 2.66
CA ASP A 911 23.42 11.27 1.32
C ASP A 911 22.29 11.75 0.39
N VAL A 912 22.57 12.74 -0.45
CA VAL A 912 21.61 13.29 -1.42
C VAL A 912 21.08 12.20 -2.35
N ASP A 913 21.93 11.27 -2.79
CA ASP A 913 21.55 10.23 -3.75
C ASP A 913 20.59 9.21 -3.12
N ALA A 914 20.65 9.05 -1.80
CA ALA A 914 19.74 8.21 -1.03
C ALA A 914 18.37 8.87 -0.78
N GLN A 915 18.22 10.16 -1.12
CA GLN A 915 16.92 10.85 -1.00
C GLN A 915 16.01 10.61 -2.20
N HIS A 916 16.54 10.07 -3.31
CA HIS A 916 15.75 9.73 -4.49
C HIS A 916 14.95 8.45 -4.27
N VAL A 917 13.65 8.49 -4.57
CA VAL A 917 12.77 7.32 -4.57
C VAL A 917 12.63 6.81 -6.00
N ASP A 918 12.97 5.54 -6.20
CA ASP A 918 13.16 4.94 -7.53
C ASP A 918 11.87 4.34 -8.09
N TYR A 919 10.81 5.16 -8.14
CA TYR A 919 9.51 4.80 -8.71
C TYR A 919 9.66 4.23 -10.12
N ILE A 920 8.93 3.16 -10.45
CA ILE A 920 9.02 2.47 -11.76
C ILE A 920 8.76 3.45 -12.91
N VAL A 921 7.74 4.29 -12.75
CA VAL A 921 7.46 5.46 -13.58
C VAL A 921 8.05 6.70 -12.89
N PRO A 922 9.11 7.30 -13.44
CA PRO A 922 9.71 8.50 -12.87
C PRO A 922 8.71 9.66 -12.75
N SER A 923 8.72 10.32 -11.59
CA SER A 923 7.89 11.48 -11.25
C SER A 923 8.58 12.32 -10.16
N GLU A 924 7.95 13.41 -9.70
CA GLU A 924 8.42 14.17 -8.52
C GLU A 924 8.59 13.22 -7.32
N ASN A 925 9.75 13.29 -6.67
CA ASN A 925 10.11 12.41 -5.57
C ASN A 925 11.17 13.05 -4.65
N GLY A 926 11.42 12.42 -3.50
CA GLY A 926 12.44 12.79 -2.52
C GLY A 926 12.10 14.04 -1.69
N GLY A 927 10.87 14.53 -1.76
CA GLY A 927 10.39 15.68 -1.01
C GLY A 927 10.56 15.55 0.51
N LYS A 928 10.81 16.67 1.17
CA LYS A 928 10.86 16.86 2.63
C LYS A 928 9.93 18.02 2.98
N ALA A 929 8.91 17.74 3.77
CA ALA A 929 7.96 18.75 4.23
C ALA A 929 8.50 19.55 5.42
N ASP A 930 7.94 20.75 5.62
CA ASP A 930 8.17 21.59 6.80
C ASP A 930 9.65 21.86 7.12
N VAL A 931 10.49 22.00 6.09
CA VAL A 931 11.92 22.25 6.23
C VAL A 931 12.20 23.70 6.62
N HIS A 932 12.85 23.89 7.76
CA HIS A 932 13.28 25.20 8.26
C HIS A 932 14.66 25.58 7.73
N TRP A 933 15.57 24.61 7.71
CA TRP A 933 16.87 24.79 7.08
C TRP A 933 17.38 23.47 6.53
N ALA A 934 18.23 23.57 5.51
CA ALA A 934 18.99 22.45 4.97
C ALA A 934 20.42 22.91 4.68
N ALA A 935 21.40 22.12 5.11
CA ALA A 935 22.81 22.30 4.84
C ALA A 935 23.27 21.23 3.85
N PHE A 936 23.87 21.67 2.75
CA PHE A 936 24.49 20.83 1.74
C PHE A 936 26.00 20.96 1.84
N THR A 937 26.69 19.90 2.23
CA THR A 937 28.12 19.92 2.46
C THR A 937 28.86 18.85 1.68
N ASP A 938 30.17 19.07 1.55
CA ASP A 938 31.06 17.99 1.16
C ASP A 938 31.12 16.87 2.21
N ARG A 939 31.83 15.79 1.88
CA ARG A 939 31.98 14.62 2.78
C ARG A 939 32.81 14.90 4.03
N SER A 940 33.67 15.92 4.00
CA SER A 940 34.43 16.37 5.18
C SER A 940 33.59 17.21 6.13
N PHE A 941 32.40 17.65 5.70
CA PHE A 941 31.58 18.62 6.41
C PHE A 941 32.27 19.97 6.63
N GLY A 942 33.43 20.25 6.03
CA GLY A 942 34.14 21.52 6.26
C GLY A 942 33.56 22.69 5.44
N HIS A 943 32.92 22.36 4.32
CA HIS A 943 32.56 23.32 3.29
C HIS A 943 31.16 23.02 2.70
N GLY A 944 30.39 24.07 2.43
CA GLY A 944 29.04 23.89 1.89
C GLY A 944 28.17 25.13 1.84
N LEU A 945 26.86 24.92 1.70
CA LEU A 945 25.84 25.95 1.68
C LEU A 945 24.70 25.57 2.62
N MET A 946 24.34 26.47 3.53
CA MET A 946 23.13 26.38 4.33
C MET A 946 22.04 27.28 3.74
N LEU A 947 20.85 26.69 3.57
CA LEU A 947 19.61 27.35 3.24
C LEU A 947 18.78 27.46 4.52
N THR A 948 18.24 28.64 4.83
CA THR A 948 17.30 28.82 5.94
C THR A 948 16.07 29.54 5.44
N TYR A 949 14.90 28.93 5.59
CA TYR A 949 13.63 29.45 5.15
C TYR A 949 12.98 30.34 6.22
N SER A 950 12.29 31.39 5.79
CA SER A 950 11.45 32.25 6.64
C SER A 950 10.27 32.83 5.85
N CYS A 951 9.09 32.89 6.47
CA CYS A 951 7.93 33.59 5.91
C CYS A 951 7.59 34.82 6.77
N GLY A 952 7.11 35.90 6.15
CA GLY A 952 6.60 37.06 6.88
C GLY A 952 5.23 36.77 7.51
N ASP A 953 4.93 37.33 8.68
CA ASP A 953 3.71 37.11 9.47
C ASP A 953 2.39 37.59 8.81
N GLY A 954 2.42 38.00 7.53
CA GLY A 954 1.28 38.58 6.82
C GLY A 954 0.65 37.58 5.86
N GLU A 955 -0.60 37.20 6.16
CA GLU A 955 -1.43 36.20 5.46
C GLU A 955 -1.13 34.75 5.80
N ALA A 956 -1.29 34.45 7.09
CA ALA A 956 -1.68 33.12 7.52
C ALA A 956 -2.96 32.69 6.78
N GLN A 957 -2.84 31.80 5.78
CA GLN A 957 -3.81 30.71 5.71
C GLN A 957 -3.83 30.14 7.13
N GLN A 958 -4.93 30.24 7.86
CA GLN A 958 -4.97 29.73 9.24
C GLN A 958 -4.52 28.26 9.23
N ASP A 959 -3.55 27.90 10.09
CA ASP A 959 -3.33 26.49 10.43
C ASP A 959 -4.70 25.95 10.84
N LYS A 960 -5.24 24.97 10.10
CA LYS A 960 -6.55 24.42 10.43
C LYS A 960 -6.40 23.65 11.77
N PRO A 961 -7.47 23.49 12.56
CA PRO A 961 -7.43 22.75 13.83
C PRO A 961 -6.82 21.35 13.74
N GLU A 962 -6.78 20.79 12.53
CA GLU A 962 -6.28 19.49 12.14
C GLU A 962 -4.73 19.39 12.21
N ASP A 963 -4.01 20.50 12.01
CA ASP A 963 -2.56 20.56 12.23
C ASP A 963 -2.19 20.36 13.72
N ALA A 964 -3.13 20.62 14.63
CA ALA A 964 -2.99 20.41 16.07
C ALA A 964 -3.17 18.94 16.49
N ALA A 965 -3.73 18.08 15.64
CA ALA A 965 -3.76 16.63 15.88
C ALA A 965 -2.37 16.00 15.74
N SER A 966 -1.44 16.68 15.06
CA SER A 966 -0.02 16.37 15.13
C SER A 966 0.61 17.11 16.31
N GLU A 967 0.72 16.45 17.46
CA GLU A 967 1.54 16.88 18.61
C GLU A 967 3.06 17.01 18.27
N LYS A 968 3.40 17.02 16.97
CA LYS A 968 4.76 17.06 16.41
C LYS A 968 5.28 18.47 16.21
N ARG A 969 4.41 19.48 16.04
CA ARG A 969 4.80 20.83 15.64
C ARG A 969 4.21 21.92 16.57
N PRO A 970 5.00 22.90 17.02
CA PRO A 970 4.46 24.10 17.67
C PRO A 970 3.60 24.94 16.73
N ALA A 971 2.52 25.54 17.23
CA ALA A 971 1.76 26.54 16.48
C ALA A 971 2.71 27.66 15.97
N CYS A 972 2.52 28.12 14.73
CA CYS A 972 3.24 29.23 14.08
C CYS A 972 4.64 28.94 13.47
N THR A 973 5.02 27.68 13.16
CA THR A 973 6.32 27.36 12.52
C THR A 973 6.20 26.78 11.11
N ARG A 974 5.80 27.55 10.08
CA ARG A 974 5.71 27.05 8.69
C ARG A 974 7.09 26.92 8.05
N GLY A 975 7.49 25.68 7.70
CA GLY A 975 8.67 25.39 6.89
C GLY A 975 8.37 25.31 5.39
N ALA A 976 9.41 25.20 4.57
CA ALA A 976 9.30 24.99 3.13
C ALA A 976 9.16 23.50 2.77
N GLN A 977 8.63 23.22 1.59
CA GLN A 977 8.85 21.91 0.95
C GLN A 977 10.23 21.95 0.27
N LEU A 978 11.06 20.94 0.48
CA LEU A 978 12.38 20.86 -0.15
C LEU A 978 12.60 19.50 -0.82
N SER A 979 13.18 19.49 -2.02
CA SER A 979 13.70 18.26 -2.64
C SER A 979 15.12 18.47 -3.15
N ALA A 980 15.94 17.40 -3.13
CA ALA A 980 17.31 17.41 -3.60
C ALA A 980 17.60 16.14 -4.41
N SER A 981 18.02 16.30 -5.67
CA SER A 981 18.24 15.18 -6.59
C SER A 981 19.32 15.47 -7.63
N ARG A 982 20.01 14.43 -8.11
CA ARG A 982 20.96 14.52 -9.23
C ARG A 982 20.32 14.31 -10.60
N TRP A 983 19.06 13.90 -10.60
CA TRP A 983 18.19 13.93 -11.77
C TRP A 983 17.48 15.27 -11.85
N THR A 984 17.30 15.75 -13.06
CA THR A 984 16.54 16.97 -13.34
C THR A 984 15.07 16.64 -13.48
N GLN A 985 14.20 17.61 -13.19
CA GLN A 985 12.76 17.48 -13.41
C GLN A 985 12.42 17.11 -14.87
N GLU A 986 13.16 17.64 -15.84
CA GLU A 986 13.01 17.35 -17.26
C GLU A 986 13.33 15.89 -17.60
N GLU A 987 14.34 15.30 -16.96
CA GLU A 987 14.65 13.88 -17.13
C GLU A 987 13.56 12.99 -16.50
N LEU A 988 13.02 13.37 -15.34
CA LEU A 988 11.93 12.63 -14.69
C LEU A 988 10.66 12.68 -15.55
N GLU A 989 10.25 13.86 -16.02
CA GLU A 989 9.03 14.03 -16.83
C GLU A 989 9.09 13.33 -18.20
N ARG A 990 10.28 13.24 -18.82
CA ARG A 990 10.43 12.67 -20.18
C ARG A 990 10.51 11.15 -20.22
N ASN A 991 10.91 10.51 -19.13
CA ASN A 991 11.19 9.08 -19.13
C ASN A 991 10.02 8.30 -18.58
N SER A 992 9.52 7.34 -19.36
CA SER A 992 8.45 6.45 -18.93
C SER A 992 8.93 5.34 -18.00
N HIS A 993 10.24 5.15 -17.84
CA HIS A 993 10.81 4.07 -17.04
C HIS A 993 12.07 4.55 -16.34
N ARG A 994 12.27 4.11 -15.09
CA ARG A 994 13.46 4.46 -14.29
C ARG A 994 14.78 4.05 -14.93
N HIS A 995 14.86 2.92 -15.63
CA HIS A 995 16.09 2.49 -16.31
C HIS A 995 16.52 3.36 -17.48
N LYS A 996 15.65 4.24 -17.97
CA LYS A 996 15.98 5.23 -19.00
C LYS A 996 16.60 6.49 -18.40
N LEU A 997 16.57 6.64 -17.07
CA LEU A 997 17.28 7.70 -16.39
C LEU A 997 18.80 7.45 -16.46
N PRO A 998 19.61 8.53 -16.40
CA PRO A 998 21.06 8.42 -16.24
C PRO A 998 21.46 7.44 -15.13
N ALA A 999 22.39 6.54 -15.43
CA ALA A 999 22.81 5.47 -14.54
C ALA A 999 23.42 6.00 -13.23
N ARG A 1000 23.14 5.31 -12.11
CA ARG A 1000 23.57 5.71 -10.76
C ARG A 1000 25.08 5.93 -10.63
N GLN A 1001 25.90 5.14 -11.33
CA GLN A 1001 27.36 5.26 -11.27
C GLN A 1001 27.90 6.58 -11.85
N ALA A 1002 27.14 7.24 -12.74
CA ALA A 1002 27.53 8.50 -13.35
C ALA A 1002 27.13 9.74 -12.52
N LEU A 1003 26.36 9.54 -11.44
CA LEU A 1003 25.71 10.62 -10.70
C LEU A 1003 26.68 11.48 -9.89
N SER A 1004 27.76 10.92 -9.35
CA SER A 1004 28.69 11.62 -8.44
C SER A 1004 29.34 12.88 -9.05
N SER A 1005 29.38 12.98 -10.37
CA SER A 1005 29.90 14.13 -11.12
C SER A 1005 28.83 15.18 -11.49
N ARG A 1006 27.55 14.84 -11.31
CA ARG A 1006 26.42 15.69 -11.69
C ARG A 1006 26.08 16.69 -10.59
N PRO A 1007 25.56 17.87 -10.94
CA PRO A 1007 25.04 18.83 -9.97
C PRO A 1007 23.99 18.22 -9.04
N VAL A 1008 23.88 18.77 -7.83
CA VAL A 1008 22.75 18.51 -6.93
C VAL A 1008 21.70 19.59 -7.20
N ASN A 1009 20.56 19.20 -7.78
CA ASN A 1009 19.45 20.11 -8.02
C ASN A 1009 18.59 20.18 -6.76
N VAL A 1010 18.50 21.37 -6.18
CA VAL A 1010 17.71 21.62 -4.96
C VAL A 1010 16.52 22.49 -5.34
N HIS A 1011 15.33 22.08 -4.91
CA HIS A 1011 14.13 22.92 -4.95
C HIS A 1011 13.72 23.30 -3.52
N LEU A 1012 13.38 24.56 -3.31
CA LEU A 1012 12.89 25.11 -2.05
C LEU A 1012 11.59 25.87 -2.33
N ASP A 1013 10.48 25.28 -1.91
CA ASP A 1013 9.14 25.72 -2.26
C ASP A 1013 8.41 26.28 -1.04
N THR A 1014 7.88 27.49 -1.17
CA THR A 1014 7.01 28.10 -0.15
C THR A 1014 5.63 27.45 -0.14
N ALA A 1015 5.20 26.97 -1.30
CA ALA A 1015 3.96 26.23 -1.49
C ALA A 1015 4.18 25.10 -2.48
N HIS A 1016 3.69 23.92 -2.16
CA HIS A 1016 3.74 22.74 -3.01
C HIS A 1016 2.39 22.05 -2.94
N ALA A 1017 1.82 21.65 -4.08
CA ALA A 1017 0.56 20.91 -4.06
C ALA A 1017 0.80 19.53 -3.44
N GLY A 1018 -0.21 19.00 -2.77
CA GLY A 1018 -0.19 17.61 -2.30
C GLY A 1018 0.07 16.60 -3.43
N VAL A 1019 0.37 15.36 -3.06
CA VAL A 1019 0.54 14.27 -4.03
C VAL A 1019 -0.80 13.61 -4.40
N GLY A 1020 -1.87 13.82 -3.63
CA GLY A 1020 -3.18 13.22 -3.89
C GLY A 1020 -3.21 11.72 -3.61
N GLY A 1021 -4.33 11.07 -3.95
CA GLY A 1021 -4.59 9.66 -3.60
C GLY A 1021 -5.95 9.43 -2.94
N VAL A 1022 -6.74 10.49 -2.71
CA VAL A 1022 -8.13 10.40 -2.19
C VAL A 1022 -9.10 10.45 -3.37
N GLY A 1023 -10.07 9.54 -3.41
CA GLY A 1023 -11.14 9.64 -4.40
C GLY A 1023 -12.24 10.61 -3.99
N GLU A 1024 -12.54 11.56 -4.87
CA GLU A 1024 -13.74 12.39 -4.80
C GLU A 1024 -14.61 11.99 -6.00
N GLY A 1025 -15.69 11.24 -5.73
CA GLY A 1025 -16.48 10.46 -6.71
C GLY A 1025 -17.19 11.24 -7.81
N GLY A 1026 -16.45 11.94 -8.68
CA GLY A 1026 -17.02 12.53 -9.88
C GLY A 1026 -16.25 13.69 -10.51
N SER A 1027 -14.96 13.92 -10.25
CA SER A 1027 -14.20 14.91 -11.05
C SER A 1027 -12.74 14.47 -11.29
N ARG A 1028 -12.04 13.93 -10.30
CA ARG A 1028 -10.73 13.27 -10.45
C ARG A 1028 -10.68 12.09 -9.50
N LEU A 1029 -10.40 10.90 -10.03
CA LEU A 1029 -10.55 9.64 -9.28
C LEU A 1029 -9.60 9.53 -8.08
N TRP A 1030 -8.45 10.23 -8.07
CA TRP A 1030 -7.50 10.28 -6.95
C TRP A 1030 -6.90 11.68 -6.74
N ALA A 1031 -7.77 12.66 -6.51
CA ALA A 1031 -7.40 14.06 -6.41
C ALA A 1031 -6.54 14.39 -5.18
N THR A 1032 -5.81 15.50 -5.27
CA THR A 1032 -5.34 16.23 -4.10
C THR A 1032 -6.53 16.92 -3.44
N ALA A 1033 -6.76 16.64 -2.15
CA ALA A 1033 -7.84 17.29 -1.40
C ALA A 1033 -7.68 18.83 -1.41
N ASN A 1034 -8.80 19.54 -1.46
CA ASN A 1034 -8.84 20.99 -1.72
C ASN A 1034 -7.92 21.84 -0.82
N GLN A 1035 -7.70 21.42 0.44
CA GLN A 1035 -6.82 22.12 1.38
C GLN A 1035 -5.32 22.02 1.08
N PHE A 1036 -4.91 21.08 0.25
CA PHE A 1036 -3.52 20.88 -0.16
C PHE A 1036 -3.26 21.37 -1.59
N LEU A 1037 -4.19 22.15 -2.16
CA LEU A 1037 -4.02 22.84 -3.43
C LEU A 1037 -3.28 24.17 -3.25
N VAL A 1038 -2.45 24.53 -4.23
CA VAL A 1038 -1.77 25.82 -4.32
C VAL A 1038 -2.53 26.71 -5.29
N SER A 1039 -3.62 27.32 -4.81
CA SER A 1039 -4.51 28.10 -5.68
C SER A 1039 -3.89 29.46 -6.07
N PRO A 1040 -3.71 29.74 -7.37
CA PRO A 1040 -3.23 31.04 -7.87
C PRO A 1040 -4.28 32.16 -7.83
N GLY A 1041 -5.51 31.87 -7.41
CA GLY A 1041 -6.57 32.87 -7.31
C GLY A 1041 -6.54 33.71 -6.02
N HIS A 1042 -5.76 33.32 -4.99
CA HIS A 1042 -5.82 33.93 -3.66
C HIS A 1042 -4.92 35.14 -3.44
N GLY A 1043 -4.04 35.51 -4.38
CA GLY A 1043 -3.16 36.66 -4.25
C GLY A 1043 -1.69 36.35 -4.53
N SER A 1044 -0.79 37.17 -4.01
CA SER A 1044 0.66 37.02 -4.21
C SER A 1044 1.30 36.20 -3.11
N TRP A 1045 2.26 35.35 -3.44
CA TRP A 1045 3.11 34.68 -2.45
C TRP A 1045 4.30 35.57 -2.11
N THR A 1046 4.58 35.75 -0.81
CA THR A 1046 5.80 36.41 -0.34
C THR A 1046 6.51 35.52 0.68
N TYR A 1047 7.77 35.22 0.41
CA TYR A 1047 8.60 34.39 1.27
C TYR A 1047 10.04 34.87 1.25
N SER A 1048 10.84 34.40 2.20
CA SER A 1048 12.26 34.72 2.27
C SER A 1048 13.08 33.48 2.62
N PHE A 1049 14.34 33.50 2.24
CA PHE A 1049 15.30 32.51 2.70
C PHE A 1049 16.69 33.13 2.71
N THR A 1050 17.62 32.48 3.39
CA THR A 1050 19.02 32.92 3.42
C THR A 1050 19.93 31.89 2.77
N LEU A 1051 20.94 32.38 2.07
CA LEU A 1051 22.06 31.61 1.55
C LEU A 1051 23.27 31.90 2.44
N LYS A 1052 23.72 30.91 3.21
CA LYS A 1052 24.89 31.05 4.08
C LYS A 1052 25.97 30.05 3.67
N PRO A 1053 27.05 30.51 3.01
CA PRO A 1053 28.25 29.70 2.78
C PRO A 1053 28.86 29.22 4.09
N ILE A 1054 29.23 27.95 4.13
CA ILE A 1054 29.87 27.27 5.25
C ILE A 1054 31.37 27.17 4.92
N VAL A 1055 32.22 27.74 5.78
CA VAL A 1055 33.66 27.91 5.56
C VAL A 1055 34.47 27.61 6.84
N SER A 1056 34.43 26.37 7.35
CA SER A 1056 35.32 25.79 8.41
C SER A 1056 34.68 24.58 9.10
N ASP A 1057 35.49 23.78 9.80
CA ASP A 1057 35.09 22.65 10.68
C ASP A 1057 34.23 23.06 11.91
N SER A 1058 33.63 24.24 11.95
CA SER A 1058 33.07 24.87 13.17
C SER A 1058 31.55 25.01 13.19
N TRP A 1059 30.84 24.46 12.21
CA TRP A 1059 29.36 24.45 12.18
C TRP A 1059 28.73 23.12 12.65
N LEU A 1060 29.54 22.07 12.84
CA LEU A 1060 29.22 20.83 13.55
C LEU A 1060 30.50 20.29 14.20
N ARG A 1061 30.76 20.63 15.47
CA ARG A 1061 31.63 19.78 16.31
C ARG A 1061 30.77 19.16 17.39
N SER A 1062 30.76 17.84 17.43
CA SER A 1062 30.27 17.08 18.58
C SER A 1062 31.22 17.36 19.74
N GLU A 1063 30.84 18.21 20.67
CA GLU A 1063 31.30 17.99 22.04
C GLU A 1063 30.43 16.86 22.58
N THR A 1064 31.06 15.69 22.69
CA THR A 1064 30.46 14.42 23.15
C THR A 1064 29.49 14.63 24.31
N CYS A 1065 28.26 14.12 24.16
CA CYS A 1065 27.29 14.00 25.25
C CYS A 1065 27.66 12.87 26.22
#